data_AF-A0A812ZMJ1-F1
#
_entry.id   AF-A0A812ZMJ1-F1
#
_cell.length_a   1.000
_cell.length_b   1.000
_cell.length_c   1.000
_cell.angle_alpha   90.00
_cell.angle_beta   90.00
_cell.angle_gamma   90.00
#
_symmetry.space_group_name_H-M   'P 1'
#
loop_
_entity.id
_entity.type
_entity.pdbx_description
1 polymer ?
#
loop_
_entity_poly.entity_id
_entity_poly.type
_entity_poly.pdbx_seq_one_letter_code
_entity_poly.pdbx_strand_id
1 'polypeptide(L)'
;MSEMLPSRALPQEPAHAVASAAKVLAADGFDTEAVNFEFRRQCLQAHPQRRLGGLSHFLQVHCDLEVLRQTAKLLQSRASTPDDRDGAGATAAKAAALAQAELHRTDSQAVEASALLSPRELEEQNEQMSRYLLDLSWQKDAMKAMLEHLQNHEAYAVLGVAPDISDGDLAKAYKAAAMRLHPDKGGNAEQFKAARAAYDRILELRQGAAPRDEAVPTAAPEAPTETTRSGHVDTASPQGVEPTTPRDGVQAEAKTVDLPSPRQEQEEPCSEPEESEESEESEGADKDASASPVSQREVLEDLNALDAEAVVKAIPVESVSRQAEHALDGAQMCMKVARLASEATGTCRSWSQLLRCGTHLLDSTHCVTQASQSVSRCAVGVPSDLIPLLEKIKTAEGMTRQAVSATRDLMQCTEIISEKGLRATELSNRLLQQSKELASTLQSVAGADEMSSFACRTMAKTYEGLATLARETADATAAAAVMVGDAQKNAHVLKEILDKLQCKAKAKKERSKDEDEEAKDADTSSDEESAETTEDRACSNRRLLLKLNTEVLDLQKEMRNLISSNPALMPEVGVAQKEWIFRLAAELIEQTKWKFTMLGLHGQHGPSSWDEAMQETLRVLQAAANWDGFATPLFDARILRAAALVDANLLSKMLQDALQVCEDSTPPGSAGDADDQPSHARHQYSEAVNLLCRHGTAETVAVQA
;
A
#
# COMPACT_ATOMS: atom_id res chain seq x y z
N MET A 1 29.72 34.24 -20.07
CA MET A 1 28.35 34.38 -20.59
C MET A 1 27.74 33.00 -20.55
N SER A 2 26.91 32.79 -19.53
CA SER A 2 26.41 31.50 -19.05
C SER A 2 24.96 31.38 -19.50
N GLU A 3 24.64 30.39 -20.32
CA GLU A 3 23.24 30.06 -20.64
C GLU A 3 22.67 29.16 -19.55
N MET A 4 21.65 29.67 -18.86
CA MET A 4 20.86 28.95 -17.87
C MET A 4 19.89 27.99 -18.59
N LEU A 5 20.00 26.70 -18.30
CA LEU A 5 18.96 25.70 -18.57
C LEU A 5 17.80 25.88 -17.57
N PRO A 6 16.54 25.65 -17.98
CA PRO A 6 15.39 25.84 -17.11
C PRO A 6 15.30 24.73 -16.06
N SER A 7 15.24 25.10 -14.78
CA SER A 7 14.93 24.21 -13.66
C SER A 7 13.62 23.47 -13.92
N ARG A 8 13.70 22.14 -14.00
CA ARG A 8 12.56 21.23 -13.95
C ARG A 8 11.89 21.43 -12.58
N ALA A 9 10.64 21.90 -12.58
CA ALA A 9 9.87 22.09 -11.36
C ALA A 9 9.78 20.76 -10.59
N LEU A 10 10.17 20.80 -9.31
CA LEU A 10 9.91 19.74 -8.33
C LEU A 10 8.38 19.48 -8.27
N PRO A 11 7.94 18.23 -8.03
CA PRO A 11 6.52 17.94 -7.83
C PRO A 11 5.95 18.80 -6.70
N GLN A 12 4.73 19.30 -6.92
CA GLN A 12 4.02 20.24 -6.06
C GLN A 12 3.89 19.75 -4.60
N GLU A 13 3.76 20.74 -3.72
CA GLU A 13 3.93 20.72 -2.26
C GLU A 13 3.24 19.61 -1.41
N PRO A 14 3.79 19.34 -0.20
CA PRO A 14 3.31 18.37 0.80
C PRO A 14 1.96 18.70 1.49
N ALA A 15 1.30 19.81 1.13
CA ALA A 15 0.05 20.25 1.79
C ALA A 15 -1.18 19.39 1.44
N HIS A 16 -1.15 18.66 0.32
CA HIS A 16 -2.35 18.01 -0.21
C HIS A 16 -2.74 16.71 0.53
N ALA A 17 -1.77 15.95 1.05
CA ALA A 17 -2.03 14.71 1.79
C ALA A 17 -2.65 14.99 3.16
N VAL A 18 -2.06 15.93 3.91
CA VAL A 18 -2.59 16.41 5.19
C VAL A 18 -3.95 17.10 5.01
N ALA A 19 -4.14 17.89 3.94
CA ALA A 19 -5.43 18.52 3.65
C ALA A 19 -6.52 17.51 3.24
N SER A 20 -6.15 16.42 2.55
CA SER A 20 -7.07 15.34 2.19
C SER A 20 -7.49 14.54 3.43
N ALA A 21 -6.54 14.22 4.32
CA ALA A 21 -6.84 13.54 5.58
C ALA A 21 -7.62 14.44 6.56
N ALA A 22 -7.29 15.73 6.63
CA ALA A 22 -8.05 16.72 7.40
C ALA A 22 -9.47 16.93 6.87
N LYS A 23 -9.70 16.78 5.55
CA LYS A 23 -11.04 16.76 4.96
C LYS A 23 -11.85 15.54 5.39
N VAL A 24 -11.23 14.36 5.48
CA VAL A 24 -11.86 13.14 6.01
C VAL A 24 -12.22 13.31 7.49
N LEU A 25 -11.38 14.01 8.26
CA LEU A 25 -11.64 14.33 9.67
C LEU A 25 -12.77 15.36 9.90
N ALA A 26 -13.09 16.17 8.88
CA ALA A 26 -14.03 17.29 9.01
C ALA A 26 -15.44 16.98 8.48
N ALA A 27 -15.62 15.90 7.71
CA ALA A 27 -16.84 15.68 6.95
C ALA A 27 -17.93 14.91 7.70
N ASP A 28 -17.59 13.86 8.45
CA ASP A 28 -18.53 13.05 9.24
C ASP A 28 -17.70 12.33 10.33
N GLY A 29 -18.33 11.90 11.42
CA GLY A 29 -17.65 11.35 12.62
C GLY A 29 -16.47 10.41 12.32
N PHE A 30 -15.49 10.40 13.23
CA PHE A 30 -14.19 9.74 13.07
C PHE A 30 -14.29 8.24 12.67
N ASP A 31 -14.39 7.95 11.38
CA ASP A 31 -14.37 6.59 10.85
C ASP A 31 -12.93 6.11 10.73
N THR A 32 -12.52 5.32 11.72
CA THR A 32 -11.16 4.80 11.82
C THR A 32 -10.84 3.80 10.70
N GLU A 33 -11.84 3.11 10.16
CA GLU A 33 -11.65 2.15 9.08
C GLU A 33 -11.38 2.86 7.76
N ALA A 34 -12.14 3.92 7.45
CA ALA A 34 -11.89 4.77 6.28
C ALA A 34 -10.49 5.41 6.29
N VAL A 35 -10.02 5.91 7.45
CA VAL A 35 -8.68 6.47 7.59
C VAL A 35 -7.59 5.40 7.41
N ASN A 36 -7.74 4.24 8.04
CA ASN A 36 -6.80 3.13 7.89
C ASN A 36 -6.77 2.61 6.44
N PHE A 37 -7.91 2.62 5.76
CA PHE A 37 -8.02 2.17 4.38
C PHE A 37 -7.36 3.14 3.39
N GLU A 38 -7.63 4.44 3.53
CA GLU A 38 -6.98 5.47 2.72
C GLU A 38 -5.46 5.47 2.93
N PHE A 39 -5.02 5.23 4.16
CA PHE A 39 -3.61 5.01 4.48
C PHE A 39 -3.02 3.79 3.74
N ARG A 40 -3.66 2.61 3.81
CA ARG A 40 -3.19 1.41 3.10
C ARG A 40 -3.05 1.69 1.60
N ARG A 41 -4.00 2.44 1.03
CA ARG A 41 -3.95 2.87 -0.38
C ARG A 41 -2.73 3.76 -0.66
N GLN A 42 -2.49 4.77 0.17
CA GLN A 42 -1.36 5.68 -0.01
C GLN A 42 0.00 5.00 0.23
N CYS A 43 0.11 4.08 1.19
CA CYS A 43 1.31 3.26 1.40
C CYS A 43 1.62 2.38 0.19
N LEU A 44 0.60 1.76 -0.41
CA LEU A 44 0.78 0.94 -1.62
C LEU A 44 1.19 1.79 -2.84
N GLN A 45 0.66 3.01 -2.96
CA GLN A 45 1.01 3.95 -4.03
C GLN A 45 2.43 4.52 -3.86
N ALA A 46 2.81 4.84 -2.63
CA ALA A 46 4.12 5.40 -2.30
C ALA A 46 5.24 4.34 -2.18
N HIS A 47 4.90 3.05 -2.22
CA HIS A 47 5.82 1.94 -1.95
C HIS A 47 7.09 1.99 -2.84
N PRO A 48 8.31 1.88 -2.27
CA PRO A 48 9.58 2.07 -3.01
C PRO A 48 9.79 1.12 -4.20
N GLN A 49 9.12 -0.04 -4.23
CA GLN A 49 9.19 -0.98 -5.35
C GLN A 49 8.24 -0.64 -6.51
N ARG A 50 7.35 0.36 -6.36
CA ARG A 50 6.48 0.81 -7.46
C ARG A 50 7.18 1.87 -8.31
N ARG A 51 6.82 1.89 -9.60
CA ARG A 51 7.44 2.74 -10.63
C ARG A 51 7.41 4.25 -10.34
N LEU A 52 6.47 4.71 -9.50
CA LEU A 52 6.30 6.11 -9.07
C LEU A 52 6.50 6.29 -7.56
N GLY A 53 6.77 5.21 -6.83
CA GLY A 53 6.99 5.24 -5.39
C GLY A 53 8.42 5.67 -5.07
N GLY A 54 8.59 6.32 -3.92
CA GLY A 54 9.89 6.80 -3.47
C GLY A 54 9.95 6.79 -1.95
N LEU A 55 11.12 6.49 -1.39
CA LEU A 55 11.33 6.34 0.04
C LEU A 55 10.82 7.57 0.83
N SER A 56 11.07 8.78 0.33
CA SER A 56 10.59 10.01 0.96
C SER A 56 9.07 10.09 1.01
N HIS A 57 8.37 9.71 -0.07
CA HIS A 57 6.91 9.75 -0.11
C HIS A 57 6.31 8.64 0.76
N PHE A 58 6.92 7.47 0.77
CA PHE A 58 6.53 6.35 1.62
C PHE A 58 6.63 6.70 3.12
N LEU A 59 7.79 7.23 3.55
CA LEU A 59 8.00 7.66 4.94
C LEU A 59 7.03 8.77 5.33
N GLN A 60 6.73 9.68 4.42
CA GLN A 60 5.79 10.78 4.68
C GLN A 60 4.37 10.29 4.93
N VAL A 61 3.86 9.34 4.13
CA VAL A 61 2.53 8.72 4.36
C VAL A 61 2.47 8.04 5.73
N HIS A 62 3.55 7.38 6.15
CA HIS A 62 3.66 6.77 7.47
C HIS A 62 3.67 7.81 8.61
N CYS A 63 4.35 8.95 8.44
CA CYS A 63 4.29 10.06 9.38
C CYS A 63 2.88 10.66 9.49
N ASP A 64 2.22 10.90 8.36
CA ASP A 64 0.87 11.47 8.31
C ASP A 64 -0.16 10.59 9.02
N LEU A 65 -0.09 9.26 8.86
CA LEU A 65 -0.97 8.34 9.60
C LEU A 65 -0.78 8.45 11.11
N GLU A 66 0.47 8.50 11.56
CA GLU A 66 0.74 8.54 12.99
C GLU A 66 0.22 9.86 13.57
N VAL A 67 0.38 10.97 12.86
CA VAL A 67 -0.26 12.25 13.21
C VAL A 67 -1.79 12.11 13.29
N LEU A 68 -2.43 11.42 12.36
CA LEU A 68 -3.89 11.17 12.39
C LEU A 68 -4.31 10.29 13.57
N ARG A 69 -3.57 9.22 13.88
CA ARG A 69 -3.81 8.35 15.04
C ARG A 69 -3.72 9.13 16.35
N GLN A 70 -2.75 10.03 16.47
CA GLN A 70 -2.63 10.87 17.66
C GLN A 70 -3.69 11.96 17.73
N THR A 71 -4.04 12.54 16.59
CA THR A 71 -5.15 13.51 16.51
C THR A 71 -6.45 12.84 16.94
N ALA A 72 -6.69 11.58 16.55
CA ALA A 72 -7.79 10.75 17.03
C ALA A 72 -7.79 10.62 18.56
N LYS A 73 -6.63 10.23 19.12
CA LYS A 73 -6.43 10.03 20.57
C LYS A 73 -6.69 11.33 21.33
N LEU A 74 -6.22 12.48 20.82
CA LEU A 74 -6.43 13.79 21.40
C LEU A 74 -7.90 14.25 21.30
N LEU A 75 -8.57 14.05 20.16
CA LEU A 75 -9.98 14.36 19.98
C LEU A 75 -10.88 13.50 20.89
N GLN A 76 -10.55 12.22 21.04
CA GLN A 76 -11.22 11.32 21.99
C GLN A 76 -10.99 11.75 23.44
N SER A 77 -9.79 12.22 23.79
CA SER A 77 -9.50 12.74 25.14
C SER A 77 -10.24 14.04 25.48
N ARG A 78 -10.68 14.81 24.49
CA ARG A 78 -11.45 16.06 24.66
C ARG A 78 -12.96 15.86 24.67
N ALA A 79 -13.45 14.73 24.15
CA ALA A 79 -14.88 14.50 23.91
C ALA A 79 -15.61 13.71 25.02
N SER A 80 -14.90 13.00 25.90
CA SER A 80 -15.53 12.02 26.81
C SER A 80 -15.47 12.38 28.30
N THR A 81 -16.56 12.10 29.02
CA THR A 81 -16.60 11.86 30.48
C THR A 81 -15.86 10.56 30.83
N PRO A 82 -15.51 10.29 32.10
CA PRO A 82 -14.57 9.24 32.49
C PRO A 82 -14.91 7.79 32.08
N ASP A 83 -16.16 7.51 31.71
CA ASP A 83 -16.68 6.15 31.50
C ASP A 83 -16.62 5.67 30.03
N ASP A 84 -16.54 6.58 29.05
CA ASP A 84 -16.60 6.23 27.60
C ASP A 84 -15.22 6.34 26.92
N ARG A 85 -14.23 5.57 27.41
CA ARG A 85 -12.83 5.57 26.93
C ARG A 85 -12.49 4.52 25.86
N ASP A 86 -13.46 3.97 25.15
CA ASP A 86 -13.21 2.91 24.16
C ASP A 86 -13.17 3.43 22.71
N GLY A 87 -12.24 4.35 22.46
CA GLY A 87 -11.88 4.78 21.10
C GLY A 87 -10.77 3.94 20.48
N ALA A 88 -10.69 3.89 19.15
CA ALA A 88 -9.72 3.09 18.41
C ALA A 88 -8.24 3.36 18.78
N GLY A 89 -7.89 4.58 19.21
CA GLY A 89 -6.54 4.89 19.73
C GLY A 89 -6.22 4.19 21.05
N ALA A 90 -7.22 3.96 21.91
CA ALA A 90 -7.06 3.17 23.12
C ALA A 90 -6.89 1.68 22.80
N THR A 91 -7.56 1.17 21.77
CA THR A 91 -7.45 -0.25 21.38
C THR A 91 -6.04 -0.64 20.91
N ALA A 92 -5.36 0.22 20.12
CA ALA A 92 -3.99 -0.03 19.68
C ALA A 92 -2.98 0.02 20.83
N ALA A 93 -3.17 0.95 21.78
CA ALA A 93 -2.34 1.04 22.98
C ALA A 93 -2.54 -0.18 23.90
N LYS A 94 -3.79 -0.62 24.10
CA LYS A 94 -4.13 -1.86 24.83
C LYS A 94 -3.46 -3.08 24.18
N ALA A 95 -3.55 -3.22 22.85
CA ALA A 95 -2.94 -4.33 22.12
C ALA A 95 -1.40 -4.35 22.23
N ALA A 96 -0.74 -3.20 22.12
CA ALA A 96 0.71 -3.10 22.29
C ALA A 96 1.16 -3.39 23.73
N ALA A 97 0.41 -2.93 24.74
CA ALA A 97 0.68 -3.24 26.14
C ALA A 97 0.51 -4.74 26.44
N LEU A 98 -0.54 -5.36 25.89
CA LEU A 98 -0.78 -6.80 25.97
C LEU A 98 0.38 -7.59 25.34
N ALA A 99 0.79 -7.22 24.12
CA ALA A 99 1.92 -7.85 23.44
C ALA A 99 3.22 -7.70 24.23
N GLN A 100 3.48 -6.53 24.81
CA GLN A 100 4.65 -6.31 25.65
C GLN A 100 4.63 -7.23 26.88
N ALA A 101 3.51 -7.33 27.59
CA ALA A 101 3.37 -8.22 28.72
C ALA A 101 3.59 -9.68 28.32
N GLU A 102 3.06 -10.10 27.17
CA GLU A 102 3.16 -11.47 26.67
C GLU A 102 4.59 -11.85 26.27
N LEU A 103 5.35 -10.93 25.69
CA LEU A 103 6.77 -11.13 25.36
C LEU A 103 7.65 -11.36 26.60
N HIS A 104 7.24 -10.86 27.76
CA HIS A 104 7.95 -11.05 29.02
C HIS A 104 7.56 -12.34 29.77
N ARG A 105 6.50 -13.04 29.33
CA ARG A 105 6.04 -14.29 29.95
C ARG A 105 6.80 -15.49 29.40
N THR A 106 7.14 -16.42 30.30
CA THR A 106 7.54 -17.78 29.90
C THR A 106 6.33 -18.57 29.39
N ASP A 107 6.57 -19.66 28.66
CA ASP A 107 5.50 -20.52 28.12
C ASP A 107 4.55 -21.01 29.23
N SER A 108 5.11 -21.38 30.40
CA SER A 108 4.33 -21.81 31.56
C SER A 108 3.45 -20.69 32.12
N GLN A 109 3.99 -19.46 32.22
CA GLN A 109 3.25 -18.31 32.74
C GLN A 109 2.15 -17.85 31.79
N ALA A 110 2.35 -18.00 30.47
CA ALA A 110 1.35 -17.68 29.47
C ALA A 110 0.14 -18.62 29.56
N VAL A 111 0.39 -19.93 29.65
CA VAL A 111 -0.67 -20.94 29.82
C VAL A 111 -1.45 -20.70 31.12
N GLU A 112 -0.75 -20.43 32.22
CA GLU A 112 -1.38 -20.16 33.51
C GLU A 112 -2.20 -18.85 33.48
N ALA A 113 -1.70 -17.81 32.81
CA ALA A 113 -2.43 -16.56 32.63
C ALA A 113 -3.68 -16.74 31.75
N SER A 114 -3.62 -17.54 30.68
CA SER A 114 -4.78 -17.85 29.85
C SER A 114 -5.84 -18.65 30.60
N ALA A 115 -5.42 -19.58 31.47
CA ALA A 115 -6.34 -20.40 32.27
C ALA A 115 -7.10 -19.61 33.35
N LEU A 116 -6.59 -18.42 33.74
CA LEU A 116 -7.24 -17.55 34.72
C LEU A 116 -8.30 -16.63 34.12
N LEU A 117 -8.37 -16.51 32.79
CA LEU A 117 -9.28 -15.62 32.10
C LEU A 117 -10.61 -16.31 31.78
N SER A 118 -11.70 -15.56 31.82
CA SER A 118 -12.97 -16.08 31.29
C SER A 118 -12.89 -16.28 29.77
N PRO A 119 -13.70 -17.18 29.17
CA PRO A 119 -13.68 -17.42 27.73
C PRO A 119 -13.85 -16.15 26.89
N ARG A 120 -14.69 -15.21 27.35
CA ARG A 120 -14.94 -13.93 26.69
C ARG A 120 -13.73 -13.00 26.75
N GLU A 121 -13.07 -12.91 27.91
CA GLU A 121 -11.85 -12.09 28.08
C GLU A 121 -10.68 -12.67 27.26
N LEU A 122 -10.55 -13.99 27.21
CA LEU A 122 -9.53 -14.66 26.42
C LEU A 122 -9.75 -14.42 24.91
N GLU A 123 -11.01 -14.44 24.46
CA GLU A 123 -11.34 -14.12 23.07
C GLU A 123 -11.07 -12.65 22.72
N GLU A 124 -11.39 -11.71 23.60
CA GLU A 124 -11.05 -10.31 23.42
C GLU A 124 -9.52 -10.09 23.36
N GLN A 125 -8.77 -10.72 24.27
CA GLN A 125 -7.31 -10.69 24.23
C GLN A 125 -6.75 -11.29 22.94
N ASN A 126 -7.32 -12.40 22.47
CA ASN A 126 -6.95 -13.01 21.21
C ASN A 126 -7.19 -12.08 20.01
N GLU A 127 -8.30 -11.33 20.02
CA GLU A 127 -8.60 -10.37 18.98
C GLU A 127 -7.62 -9.18 19.01
N GLN A 128 -7.37 -8.61 20.20
CA GLN A 128 -6.38 -7.55 20.37
C GLN A 128 -4.98 -7.99 19.91
N MET A 129 -4.58 -9.22 20.27
CA MET A 129 -3.31 -9.81 19.82
C MET A 129 -3.29 -10.01 18.30
N SER A 130 -4.38 -10.51 17.70
CA SER A 130 -4.48 -10.71 16.25
C SER A 130 -4.27 -9.41 15.49
N ARG A 131 -4.82 -8.29 15.98
CA ARG A 131 -4.62 -6.96 15.39
C ARG A 131 -3.15 -6.52 15.47
N TYR A 132 -2.51 -6.70 16.62
CA TYR A 132 -1.09 -6.38 16.79
C TYR A 132 -0.18 -7.25 15.89
N LEU A 133 -0.50 -8.53 15.74
CA LEU A 133 0.22 -9.46 14.85
C LEU A 133 0.13 -9.04 13.38
N LEU A 134 -1.04 -8.55 12.95
CA LEU A 134 -1.22 -8.02 11.60
C LEU A 134 -0.33 -6.79 11.37
N ASP A 135 -0.31 -5.85 12.32
CA ASP A 135 0.55 -4.67 12.27
C ASP A 135 2.05 -5.05 12.22
N LEU A 136 2.48 -6.02 13.02
CA LEU A 136 3.85 -6.55 12.98
C LEU A 136 4.18 -7.19 11.63
N SER A 137 3.26 -7.96 11.06
CA SER A 137 3.45 -8.57 9.74
C SER A 137 3.69 -7.52 8.67
N TRP A 138 2.90 -6.45 8.66
CA TRP A 138 3.10 -5.36 7.70
C TRP A 138 4.38 -4.59 7.93
N GLN A 139 4.76 -4.34 9.17
CA GLN A 139 6.02 -3.69 9.48
C GLN A 139 7.20 -4.52 9.02
N LYS A 140 7.16 -5.84 9.23
CA LYS A 140 8.15 -6.77 8.68
C LYS A 140 8.28 -6.62 7.16
N ASP A 141 7.17 -6.66 6.43
CA ASP A 141 7.20 -6.59 4.96
C ASP A 141 7.69 -5.21 4.47
N ALA A 142 7.25 -4.13 5.11
CA ALA A 142 7.71 -2.77 4.83
C ALA A 142 9.22 -2.60 5.11
N MET A 143 9.72 -3.16 6.22
CA MET A 143 11.14 -3.09 6.56
C MET A 143 11.99 -3.94 5.63
N LYS A 144 11.51 -5.10 5.20
CA LYS A 144 12.18 -5.91 4.15
C LYS A 144 12.30 -5.13 2.86
N ALA A 145 11.22 -4.50 2.40
CA ALA A 145 11.23 -3.70 1.19
C ALA A 145 12.18 -2.50 1.30
N MET A 146 12.19 -1.81 2.44
CA MET A 146 13.10 -0.70 2.69
C MET A 146 14.57 -1.15 2.75
N LEU A 147 14.84 -2.29 3.37
CA LEU A 147 16.18 -2.86 3.48
C LEU A 147 16.71 -3.23 2.10
N GLU A 148 15.89 -3.91 1.30
CA GLU A 148 16.21 -4.23 -0.08
C GLU A 148 16.48 -2.96 -0.89
N HIS A 149 15.66 -1.92 -0.73
CA HIS A 149 15.86 -0.64 -1.40
C HIS A 149 17.20 0.04 -1.00
N LEU A 150 17.54 0.06 0.29
CA LEU A 150 18.81 0.62 0.76
C LEU A 150 20.01 -0.20 0.28
N GLN A 151 19.93 -1.53 0.32
CA GLN A 151 20.98 -2.43 -0.21
C GLN A 151 21.17 -2.23 -1.72
N ASN A 152 20.08 -2.02 -2.46
CA ASN A 152 20.15 -1.73 -3.88
C ASN A 152 20.84 -0.38 -4.13
N HIS A 153 20.53 0.66 -3.35
CA HIS A 153 21.21 1.95 -3.42
C HIS A 153 22.69 1.88 -3.03
N GLU A 154 23.03 1.07 -2.02
CA GLU A 154 24.40 0.82 -1.59
C GLU A 154 25.24 0.24 -2.73
N ALA A 155 24.70 -0.68 -3.53
CA ALA A 155 25.41 -1.24 -4.67
C ALA A 155 25.83 -0.15 -5.69
N TYR A 156 24.95 0.82 -5.98
CA TYR A 156 25.31 1.96 -6.84
C TYR A 156 26.35 2.88 -6.17
N ALA A 157 26.23 3.11 -4.86
CA ALA A 157 27.18 3.93 -4.10
C ALA A 157 28.59 3.30 -4.05
N VAL A 158 28.70 1.97 -3.89
CA VAL A 158 29.99 1.23 -3.91
C VAL A 158 30.73 1.42 -5.23
N LEU A 159 29.99 1.49 -6.35
CA LEU A 159 30.56 1.74 -7.68
C LEU A 159 30.75 3.24 -7.99
N GLY A 160 30.21 4.13 -7.15
CA GLY A 160 30.29 5.59 -7.34
C GLY A 160 29.48 6.09 -8.54
N VAL A 161 28.37 5.42 -8.85
CA VAL A 161 27.52 5.72 -10.02
C VAL A 161 26.10 6.10 -9.60
N ALA A 162 25.43 6.88 -10.44
CA ALA A 162 24.04 7.22 -10.25
C ALA A 162 23.12 6.02 -10.65
N PRO A 163 21.93 5.85 -10.02
CA PRO A 163 21.03 4.75 -10.34
C PRO A 163 20.54 4.70 -11.80
N ASP A 164 20.50 5.85 -12.46
CA ASP A 164 20.06 6.06 -13.85
C ASP A 164 21.19 5.85 -14.90
N ILE A 165 22.37 5.41 -14.47
CA ILE A 165 23.51 5.17 -15.36
C ILE A 165 23.18 4.13 -16.44
N SER A 166 23.67 4.32 -17.68
CA SER A 166 23.51 3.32 -18.75
C SER A 166 24.27 2.03 -18.44
N ASP A 167 23.83 0.88 -18.96
CA ASP A 167 24.55 -0.40 -18.75
C ASP A 167 26.00 -0.35 -19.26
N GLY A 168 26.23 0.37 -20.36
CA GLY A 168 27.56 0.57 -20.92
C GLY A 168 28.47 1.39 -20.00
N ASP A 169 27.94 2.43 -19.36
CA ASP A 169 28.70 3.26 -18.43
C ASP A 169 28.86 2.60 -17.06
N LEU A 170 27.88 1.80 -16.63
CA LEU A 170 27.99 0.92 -15.47
C LEU A 170 29.15 -0.07 -15.62
N ALA A 171 29.25 -0.73 -16.78
CA ALA A 171 30.35 -1.66 -17.06
C ALA A 171 31.71 -0.95 -17.09
N LYS A 172 31.78 0.27 -17.61
CA LYS A 172 33.00 1.10 -17.56
C LYS A 172 33.38 1.48 -16.13
N ALA A 173 32.41 1.91 -15.32
CA ALA A 173 32.62 2.27 -13.92
C ALA A 173 33.10 1.07 -13.10
N TYR A 174 32.47 -0.10 -13.27
CA TYR A 174 32.93 -1.34 -12.67
C TYR A 174 34.36 -1.68 -13.10
N LYS A 175 34.69 -1.62 -14.39
CA LYS A 175 36.05 -1.89 -14.88
C LYS A 175 37.08 -0.94 -14.26
N ALA A 176 36.74 0.34 -14.12
CA ALA A 176 37.59 1.34 -13.48
C ALA A 176 37.79 1.03 -11.98
N ALA A 177 36.71 0.73 -11.25
CA ALA A 177 36.76 0.33 -9.85
C ALA A 177 37.57 -0.96 -9.64
N ALA A 178 37.34 -1.97 -10.47
CA ALA A 178 38.05 -3.25 -10.46
C ALA A 178 39.56 -3.08 -10.68
N MET A 179 39.98 -2.22 -11.63
CA MET A 179 41.41 -1.95 -11.85
C MET A 179 42.07 -1.22 -10.68
N ARG A 180 41.34 -0.34 -10.00
CA ARG A 180 41.83 0.42 -8.83
C ARG A 180 41.93 -0.45 -7.58
N LEU A 181 40.96 -1.35 -7.39
CA LEU A 181 40.84 -2.18 -6.18
C LEU A 181 41.53 -3.54 -6.31
N HIS A 182 42.15 -3.86 -7.45
CA HIS A 182 42.77 -5.16 -7.69
C HIS A 182 43.94 -5.42 -6.71
N PRO A 183 44.01 -6.60 -6.05
CA PRO A 183 45.06 -6.92 -5.08
C PRO A 183 46.47 -6.84 -5.68
N ASP A 184 46.65 -7.32 -6.91
CA ASP A 184 47.96 -7.26 -7.60
C ASP A 184 48.45 -5.83 -7.91
N LYS A 185 47.54 -4.84 -7.87
CA LYS A 185 47.87 -3.42 -8.08
C LYS A 185 47.91 -2.62 -6.78
N GLY A 186 47.92 -3.31 -5.63
CA GLY A 186 47.95 -2.70 -4.30
C GLY A 186 46.56 -2.36 -3.73
N GLY A 187 45.48 -2.87 -4.32
CA GLY A 187 44.12 -2.72 -3.80
C GLY A 187 43.75 -3.76 -2.74
N ASN A 188 42.62 -3.56 -2.06
CA ASN A 188 42.12 -4.49 -1.05
C ASN A 188 41.22 -5.56 -1.69
N ALA A 189 41.54 -6.84 -1.46
CA ALA A 189 40.77 -7.98 -1.97
C ALA A 189 39.30 -7.98 -1.54
N GLU A 190 38.99 -7.50 -0.32
CA GLU A 190 37.61 -7.38 0.16
C GLU A 190 36.85 -6.30 -0.59
N GLN A 191 37.48 -5.14 -0.84
CA GLN A 191 36.88 -4.05 -1.62
C GLN A 191 36.66 -4.46 -3.08
N PHE A 192 37.56 -5.27 -3.65
CA PHE A 192 37.37 -5.83 -4.99
C PHE A 192 36.17 -6.79 -5.05
N LYS A 193 36.03 -7.68 -4.05
CA LYS A 193 34.86 -8.55 -3.93
C LYS A 193 33.57 -7.76 -3.78
N ALA A 194 33.57 -6.72 -2.94
CA ALA A 194 32.42 -5.84 -2.75
C ALA A 194 32.01 -5.11 -4.05
N ALA A 195 32.97 -4.57 -4.80
CA ALA A 195 32.70 -3.93 -6.08
C ALA A 195 32.12 -4.90 -7.12
N ARG A 196 32.58 -6.16 -7.14
CA ARG A 196 32.02 -7.20 -8.00
C ARG A 196 30.59 -7.58 -7.59
N ALA A 197 30.37 -7.83 -6.30
CA ALA A 197 29.04 -8.14 -5.78
C ALA A 197 28.04 -7.01 -6.06
N ALA A 198 28.46 -5.74 -5.93
CA ALA A 198 27.66 -4.58 -6.27
C ALA A 198 27.28 -4.54 -7.76
N TYR A 199 28.24 -4.81 -8.66
CA TYR A 199 27.97 -4.86 -10.10
C TYR A 199 26.99 -5.98 -10.48
N ASP A 200 27.22 -7.19 -9.96
CA ASP A 200 26.35 -8.35 -10.22
C ASP A 200 24.92 -8.08 -9.71
N ARG A 201 24.79 -7.49 -8.52
CA ARG A 201 23.49 -7.10 -7.94
C ARG A 201 22.75 -6.08 -8.80
N ILE A 202 23.43 -5.04 -9.30
CA ILE A 202 22.79 -4.04 -10.17
C ILE A 202 22.27 -4.68 -11.46
N LEU A 203 23.01 -5.63 -12.04
CA LEU A 203 22.57 -6.36 -13.23
C LEU A 203 21.32 -7.20 -12.97
N GLU A 204 21.28 -7.94 -11.86
CA GLU A 204 20.09 -8.73 -11.47
C GLU A 204 18.84 -7.86 -11.34
N LEU A 205 18.97 -6.69 -10.68
CA LEU A 205 17.87 -5.73 -10.53
C LEU A 205 17.33 -5.22 -11.87
N ARG A 206 18.22 -4.98 -12.84
CA ARG A 206 17.83 -4.50 -14.18
C ARG A 206 17.20 -5.60 -15.03
N GLN A 207 17.67 -6.85 -14.89
CA GLN A 207 17.13 -7.99 -15.63
C GLN A 207 15.74 -8.43 -15.12
N GLY A 208 15.44 -8.24 -13.84
CA GLY A 208 14.12 -8.52 -13.26
C GLY A 208 13.01 -7.52 -13.64
N ALA A 209 13.37 -6.35 -14.19
CA ALA A 209 12.44 -5.24 -14.48
C ALA A 209 12.01 -5.13 -15.96
N ALA A 210 12.49 -6.00 -16.85
CA ALA A 210 12.14 -5.97 -18.27
C ALA A 210 10.88 -6.83 -18.56
N PRO A 211 9.87 -6.31 -19.29
CA PRO A 211 8.93 -7.18 -19.99
C PRO A 211 9.71 -7.96 -21.05
N ARG A 212 9.47 -9.27 -21.15
CA ARG A 212 9.99 -10.08 -22.26
C ARG A 212 9.26 -9.67 -23.54
N ASP A 213 9.76 -8.65 -24.22
CA ASP A 213 9.46 -8.46 -25.64
C ASP A 213 10.21 -9.53 -26.43
N GLU A 214 9.45 -10.30 -27.20
CA GLU A 214 9.97 -11.35 -28.07
C GLU A 214 10.99 -10.79 -29.06
N ALA A 215 12.22 -11.28 -28.96
CA ALA A 215 13.26 -11.02 -29.95
C ALA A 215 12.92 -11.76 -31.26
N VAL A 216 12.51 -11.01 -32.28
CA VAL A 216 12.48 -11.46 -33.68
C VAL A 216 13.93 -11.73 -34.13
N PRO A 217 14.26 -12.91 -34.70
CA PRO A 217 15.60 -13.24 -35.11
C PRO A 217 15.94 -12.60 -36.47
N THR A 218 16.83 -11.61 -36.47
CA THR A 218 17.38 -11.04 -37.70
C THR A 218 18.62 -11.80 -38.13
N ALA A 219 18.59 -12.25 -39.38
CA ALA A 219 19.53 -13.13 -40.06
C ALA A 219 21.00 -12.66 -40.08
N ALA A 220 21.89 -13.65 -40.07
CA ALA A 220 23.34 -13.54 -40.22
C ALA A 220 23.80 -12.99 -41.58
N PRO A 221 25.00 -12.40 -41.66
CA PRO A 221 25.80 -12.38 -42.88
C PRO A 221 26.98 -13.36 -42.77
N GLU A 222 27.05 -14.24 -43.76
CA GLU A 222 28.13 -15.19 -44.01
C GLU A 222 29.44 -14.47 -44.38
N ALA A 223 30.56 -15.02 -43.90
CA ALA A 223 31.92 -14.67 -44.30
C ALA A 223 32.26 -15.21 -45.70
N PRO A 224 33.26 -14.61 -46.37
CA PRO A 224 34.11 -15.39 -47.25
C PRO A 224 35.59 -15.34 -46.84
N THR A 225 36.18 -16.52 -46.98
CA THR A 225 37.53 -16.98 -46.67
C THR A 225 38.64 -16.33 -47.51
N GLU A 226 39.83 -16.27 -46.90
CA GLU A 226 41.11 -15.95 -47.53
C GLU A 226 41.49 -16.95 -48.64
N THR A 227 42.06 -16.47 -49.74
CA THR A 227 43.15 -17.18 -50.44
C THR A 227 44.11 -16.20 -51.11
N THR A 228 45.38 -16.54 -50.98
CA THR A 228 46.62 -15.84 -51.35
C THR A 228 46.90 -15.80 -52.86
N ARG A 229 47.64 -14.74 -53.28
CA ARG A 229 48.89 -14.77 -54.09
C ARG A 229 48.91 -13.98 -55.43
N SER A 230 49.80 -12.98 -55.45
CA SER A 230 50.74 -12.55 -56.53
C SER A 230 50.29 -11.67 -57.71
N GLY A 231 51.07 -10.59 -57.89
CA GLY A 231 51.44 -9.97 -59.18
C GLY A 231 50.88 -8.55 -59.37
N HIS A 232 51.68 -7.47 -59.25
CA HIS A 232 52.39 -6.78 -60.36
C HIS A 232 51.40 -6.25 -61.43
N VAL A 233 51.33 -4.99 -61.87
CA VAL A 233 52.10 -3.75 -61.71
C VAL A 233 51.29 -2.62 -62.40
N ASP A 234 51.64 -1.37 -62.13
CA ASP A 234 51.43 -0.15 -62.93
C ASP A 234 50.11 0.65 -62.95
N THR A 235 50.29 1.89 -62.47
CA THR A 235 50.05 3.18 -63.14
C THR A 235 48.77 4.00 -62.87
N ALA A 236 49.07 5.26 -62.53
CA ALA A 236 48.37 6.49 -62.91
C ALA A 236 47.11 6.90 -62.11
N SER A 237 47.36 7.71 -61.08
CA SER A 237 46.66 8.98 -60.83
C SER A 237 46.76 9.91 -62.07
N PRO A 238 46.03 11.06 -62.21
CA PRO A 238 45.30 11.80 -61.17
C PRO A 238 44.04 12.58 -61.66
N GLN A 239 43.53 13.44 -60.77
CA GLN A 239 42.74 14.67 -61.01
C GLN A 239 41.30 14.46 -61.52
N GLY A 240 40.26 15.04 -60.93
CA GLY A 240 40.14 16.29 -60.19
C GLY A 240 38.83 16.96 -60.64
N VAL A 241 38.44 18.06 -59.98
CA VAL A 241 37.36 18.99 -60.36
C VAL A 241 35.97 18.71 -59.74
N GLU A 242 35.80 19.18 -58.50
CA GLU A 242 34.66 20.05 -58.13
C GLU A 242 34.74 21.41 -58.87
N PRO A 243 33.81 22.37 -58.74
CA PRO A 243 32.39 22.39 -58.34
C PRO A 243 31.54 23.19 -59.37
N THR A 244 30.24 23.39 -59.15
CA THR A 244 29.55 24.71 -59.11
C THR A 244 28.03 24.59 -59.28
N THR A 245 27.36 25.14 -58.28
CA THR A 245 26.05 25.82 -58.16
C THR A 245 25.45 26.51 -59.42
N PRO A 246 24.34 27.26 -59.34
CA PRO A 246 22.96 26.97 -58.90
C PRO A 246 21.91 27.52 -59.92
N ARG A 247 20.65 27.66 -59.48
CA ARG A 247 19.62 28.67 -59.83
C ARG A 247 18.43 28.29 -60.74
N ASP A 248 17.27 28.63 -60.16
CA ASP A 248 16.07 29.28 -60.70
C ASP A 248 15.15 28.53 -61.68
N GLY A 249 13.94 28.25 -61.19
CA GLY A 249 12.81 29.04 -61.66
C GLY A 249 11.59 28.32 -62.24
N VAL A 250 10.43 28.61 -61.63
CA VAL A 250 9.17 29.04 -62.28
C VAL A 250 8.12 27.97 -62.66
N GLN A 251 6.95 28.13 -62.01
CA GLN A 251 5.54 27.89 -62.41
C GLN A 251 5.10 26.47 -62.83
N ALA A 252 4.23 25.81 -62.05
CA ALA A 252 2.77 25.96 -62.00
C ALA A 252 2.05 25.38 -63.22
N GLU A 253 1.39 24.24 -63.04
CA GLU A 253 0.15 23.92 -63.74
C GLU A 253 -0.68 22.90 -62.96
N ALA A 254 -1.95 23.25 -62.79
CA ALA A 254 -2.97 22.50 -62.09
C ALA A 254 -3.46 21.31 -62.92
N LYS A 255 -3.73 20.18 -62.26
CA LYS A 255 -4.62 19.17 -62.82
C LYS A 255 -5.49 18.56 -61.73
N THR A 256 -6.75 18.96 -61.81
CA THR A 256 -7.94 18.43 -61.16
C THR A 256 -8.08 16.92 -61.34
N VAL A 257 -8.37 16.20 -60.26
CA VAL A 257 -8.93 14.84 -60.33
C VAL A 257 -10.05 14.74 -59.28
N ASP A 258 -11.22 14.33 -59.78
CA ASP A 258 -12.53 14.24 -59.15
C ASP A 258 -12.61 13.32 -57.92
N LEU A 259 -13.44 13.75 -56.96
CA LEU A 259 -14.05 12.91 -55.93
C LEU A 259 -15.16 12.03 -56.53
N PRO A 260 -15.43 10.86 -55.93
CA PRO A 260 -16.78 10.33 -55.83
C PRO A 260 -17.29 10.41 -54.39
N SER A 261 -18.48 11.01 -54.23
CA SER A 261 -19.28 11.04 -53.00
C SER A 261 -19.88 9.66 -52.64
N PRO A 262 -20.30 9.47 -51.38
CA PRO A 262 -20.52 8.16 -50.77
C PRO A 262 -21.93 7.61 -50.96
N ARG A 263 -22.02 6.27 -50.89
CA ARG A 263 -23.28 5.51 -50.84
C ARG A 263 -23.92 5.62 -49.47
N GLN A 264 -25.23 5.81 -49.49
CA GLN A 264 -26.15 5.78 -48.36
C GLN A 264 -26.25 4.36 -47.79
N GLU A 265 -26.03 4.20 -46.49
CA GLU A 265 -26.53 3.06 -45.71
C GLU A 265 -27.59 3.55 -44.75
N GLN A 266 -28.62 2.73 -44.63
CA GLN A 266 -29.93 2.99 -44.04
C GLN A 266 -29.86 2.91 -42.52
N GLU A 267 -30.40 3.91 -41.83
CA GLU A 267 -30.65 3.89 -40.39
C GLU A 267 -31.96 3.13 -40.09
N GLU A 268 -31.90 2.14 -39.20
CA GLU A 268 -33.08 1.57 -38.54
C GLU A 268 -33.40 2.37 -37.26
N PRO A 269 -34.69 2.65 -36.95
CA PRO A 269 -35.05 3.50 -35.82
C PRO A 269 -35.20 2.69 -34.52
N CYS A 270 -34.48 3.08 -33.47
CA CYS A 270 -34.69 2.58 -32.11
C CYS A 270 -35.54 3.60 -31.34
N SER A 271 -36.76 3.20 -30.98
CA SER A 271 -37.73 3.98 -30.22
C SER A 271 -37.34 4.11 -28.75
N GLU A 272 -37.29 5.35 -28.24
CA GLU A 272 -37.27 5.71 -26.82
C GLU A 272 -38.65 5.46 -26.18
N PRO A 273 -38.74 5.05 -24.91
CA PRO A 273 -39.95 5.23 -24.12
C PRO A 273 -39.82 6.45 -23.20
N GLU A 274 -40.87 7.27 -23.27
CA GLU A 274 -41.12 8.49 -22.50
C GLU A 274 -41.21 8.22 -21.00
N GLU A 275 -40.69 9.18 -20.22
CA GLU A 275 -40.91 9.34 -18.79
C GLU A 275 -42.35 9.78 -18.52
N SER A 276 -43.03 9.13 -17.57
CA SER A 276 -44.23 9.66 -16.94
C SER A 276 -44.06 9.64 -15.42
N GLU A 277 -43.96 10.83 -14.85
CA GLU A 277 -44.19 11.11 -13.44
C GLU A 277 -45.60 10.66 -13.04
N GLU A 278 -45.75 10.01 -11.89
CA GLU A 278 -46.99 10.10 -11.11
C GLU A 278 -46.75 9.78 -9.64
N SER A 279 -47.35 10.64 -8.82
CA SER A 279 -47.38 10.72 -7.38
C SER A 279 -48.41 9.78 -6.74
N GLU A 280 -48.23 9.47 -5.46
CA GLU A 280 -49.21 9.56 -4.35
C GLU A 280 -49.09 8.44 -3.31
N GLU A 281 -49.33 8.87 -2.06
CA GLU A 281 -49.37 8.13 -0.81
C GLU A 281 -50.51 7.11 -0.74
N SER A 282 -50.35 6.03 0.04
CA SER A 282 -51.46 5.30 0.65
C SER A 282 -50.98 4.38 1.77
N GLU A 283 -51.42 4.66 3.00
CA GLU A 283 -51.39 3.75 4.14
C GLU A 283 -52.41 2.61 3.97
N GLY A 284 -52.11 1.41 4.48
CA GLY A 284 -53.16 0.40 4.70
C GLY A 284 -52.71 -1.04 4.98
N ALA A 285 -52.65 -1.38 6.27
CA ALA A 285 -53.14 -2.60 6.93
C ALA A 285 -52.84 -4.03 6.40
N ASP A 286 -52.17 -4.79 7.28
CA ASP A 286 -52.29 -6.22 7.62
C ASP A 286 -52.96 -7.20 6.64
N LYS A 287 -52.22 -8.28 6.33
CA LYS A 287 -52.79 -9.64 6.20
C LYS A 287 -51.73 -10.73 6.37
N ASP A 288 -52.02 -11.64 7.30
CA ASP A 288 -51.37 -12.92 7.56
C ASP A 288 -51.10 -13.74 6.30
N ALA A 289 -49.90 -14.31 6.21
CA ALA A 289 -49.63 -15.49 5.38
C ALA A 289 -48.64 -16.42 6.09
N SER A 290 -49.16 -17.52 6.59
CA SER A 290 -48.45 -18.67 7.10
C SER A 290 -47.54 -19.29 6.03
N ALA A 291 -46.23 -19.26 6.24
CA ALA A 291 -45.28 -20.05 5.46
C ALA A 291 -45.04 -21.40 6.16
N SER A 292 -45.40 -22.49 5.48
CA SER A 292 -45.03 -23.86 5.87
C SER A 292 -43.53 -24.09 5.64
N PRO A 293 -42.85 -24.91 6.45
CA PRO A 293 -41.44 -25.20 6.26
C PRO A 293 -41.27 -26.13 5.05
N VAL A 294 -40.74 -25.59 3.95
CA VAL A 294 -40.22 -26.39 2.83
C VAL A 294 -39.06 -27.22 3.37
N SER A 295 -39.11 -28.54 3.14
CA SER A 295 -38.14 -29.47 3.71
C SER A 295 -36.74 -29.19 3.15
N GLN A 296 -35.76 -29.02 4.04
CA GLN A 296 -34.34 -28.77 3.70
C GLN A 296 -33.70 -29.87 2.84
N ARG A 297 -34.41 -30.98 2.59
CA ARG A 297 -33.90 -32.17 1.90
C ARG A 297 -33.96 -32.06 0.38
N GLU A 298 -34.93 -31.35 -0.18
CA GLU A 298 -35.03 -31.14 -1.65
C GLU A 298 -33.99 -30.13 -2.16
N VAL A 299 -33.62 -29.12 -1.35
CA VAL A 299 -32.58 -28.13 -1.73
C VAL A 299 -31.17 -28.74 -1.75
N LEU A 300 -30.92 -29.78 -0.94
CA LEU A 300 -29.62 -30.46 -0.87
C LEU A 300 -29.34 -31.39 -2.06
N GLU A 301 -30.37 -31.89 -2.74
CA GLU A 301 -30.19 -32.75 -3.92
C GLU A 301 -29.81 -31.95 -5.19
N ASP A 302 -30.31 -30.72 -5.35
CA ASP A 302 -29.94 -29.82 -6.46
C ASP A 302 -28.51 -29.27 -6.35
N LEU A 303 -27.99 -29.05 -5.12
CA LEU A 303 -26.63 -28.54 -4.90
C LEU A 303 -25.53 -29.53 -5.33
N ASN A 304 -25.83 -30.84 -5.30
CA ASN A 304 -24.89 -31.88 -5.74
C ASN A 304 -24.76 -31.95 -7.27
N ALA A 305 -25.72 -31.41 -8.03
CA ALA A 305 -25.74 -31.43 -9.49
C ALA A 305 -25.04 -30.22 -10.14
N LEU A 306 -24.75 -29.16 -9.38
CA LEU A 306 -24.04 -27.99 -9.91
C LEU A 306 -22.64 -28.42 -10.38
N ASP A 307 -22.11 -27.84 -11.45
CA ASP A 307 -20.77 -28.17 -11.93
C ASP A 307 -19.79 -27.11 -11.40
N ALA A 308 -18.78 -27.52 -10.62
CA ALA A 308 -17.78 -26.61 -10.09
C ALA A 308 -16.98 -25.93 -11.22
N GLU A 309 -16.84 -26.60 -12.37
CA GLU A 309 -16.26 -26.03 -13.59
C GLU A 309 -17.15 -24.92 -14.18
N ALA A 310 -18.47 -25.09 -14.13
CA ALA A 310 -19.40 -24.07 -14.62
C ALA A 310 -19.33 -22.78 -13.79
N VAL A 311 -19.16 -22.90 -12.47
CA VAL A 311 -19.00 -21.74 -11.56
C VAL A 311 -17.71 -20.96 -11.90
N VAL A 312 -16.59 -21.65 -12.10
CA VAL A 312 -15.31 -20.99 -12.46
C VAL A 312 -15.38 -20.33 -13.83
N LYS A 313 -16.05 -20.98 -14.81
CA LYS A 313 -16.27 -20.45 -16.16
C LYS A 313 -17.26 -19.29 -16.22
N ALA A 314 -18.16 -19.17 -15.25
CA ALA A 314 -19.12 -18.07 -15.19
C ALA A 314 -18.44 -16.72 -14.92
N ILE A 315 -17.24 -16.71 -14.30
CA ILE A 315 -16.49 -15.49 -14.01
C ILE A 315 -15.88 -14.92 -15.31
N PRO A 316 -16.32 -13.75 -15.80
CA PRO A 316 -16.01 -13.27 -17.15
C PRO A 316 -14.69 -12.48 -17.22
N VAL A 317 -13.56 -13.08 -16.80
CA VAL A 317 -12.26 -12.38 -16.65
C VAL A 317 -11.78 -11.69 -17.94
N GLU A 318 -11.89 -12.35 -19.10
CA GLU A 318 -11.45 -11.77 -20.39
C GLU A 318 -12.27 -10.54 -20.77
N SER A 319 -13.60 -10.60 -20.61
CA SER A 319 -14.48 -9.47 -20.89
C SER A 319 -14.24 -8.32 -19.92
N VAL A 320 -14.08 -8.63 -18.63
CA VAL A 320 -13.78 -7.62 -17.59
C VAL A 320 -12.44 -6.94 -17.83
N SER A 321 -11.41 -7.71 -18.22
CA SER A 321 -10.08 -7.16 -18.54
C SER A 321 -10.13 -6.24 -19.76
N ARG A 322 -10.82 -6.66 -20.84
CA ARG A 322 -11.00 -5.84 -22.05
C ARG A 322 -11.74 -4.53 -21.75
N GLN A 323 -12.78 -4.57 -20.90
CA GLN A 323 -13.48 -3.35 -20.50
C GLN A 323 -12.60 -2.43 -19.65
N ALA A 324 -11.75 -2.97 -18.76
CA ALA A 324 -10.80 -2.16 -18.01
C ALA A 324 -9.76 -1.48 -18.93
N GLU A 325 -9.26 -2.17 -19.96
CA GLU A 325 -8.39 -1.59 -20.99
C GLU A 325 -9.09 -0.45 -21.74
N HIS A 326 -10.33 -0.65 -22.18
CA HIS A 326 -11.13 0.41 -22.81
C HIS A 326 -11.31 1.63 -21.90
N ALA A 327 -11.49 1.44 -20.60
CA ALA A 327 -11.57 2.54 -19.64
C ALA A 327 -10.24 3.31 -19.54
N LEU A 328 -9.10 2.61 -19.52
CA LEU A 328 -7.77 3.23 -19.47
C LEU A 328 -7.46 4.02 -20.74
N ASP A 329 -7.77 3.46 -21.91
CA ASP A 329 -7.60 4.15 -23.20
C ASP A 329 -8.49 5.40 -23.29
N GLY A 330 -9.75 5.29 -22.87
CA GLY A 330 -10.68 6.41 -22.78
C GLY A 330 -10.15 7.52 -21.87
N ALA A 331 -9.63 7.17 -20.68
CA ALA A 331 -9.04 8.13 -19.76
C ALA A 331 -7.78 8.80 -20.33
N GLN A 332 -6.94 8.06 -21.06
CA GLN A 332 -5.78 8.64 -21.74
C GLN A 332 -6.21 9.64 -22.82
N MET A 333 -7.29 9.36 -23.56
CA MET A 333 -7.86 10.31 -24.51
C MET A 333 -8.39 11.56 -23.81
N CYS A 334 -9.10 11.43 -22.68
CA CYS A 334 -9.54 12.58 -21.87
C CYS A 334 -8.36 13.49 -21.49
N MET A 335 -7.25 12.92 -21.03
CA MET A 335 -6.04 13.66 -20.67
C MET A 335 -5.43 14.40 -21.87
N LYS A 336 -5.39 13.77 -23.05
CA LYS A 336 -4.90 14.41 -24.28
C LYS A 336 -5.79 15.58 -24.69
N VAL A 337 -7.12 15.41 -24.66
CA VAL A 337 -8.09 16.44 -25.01
C VAL A 337 -8.04 17.62 -24.04
N ALA A 338 -7.95 17.36 -22.73
CA ALA A 338 -7.78 18.41 -21.72
C ALA A 338 -6.49 19.21 -21.93
N ARG A 339 -5.38 18.56 -22.32
CA ARG A 339 -4.13 19.23 -22.65
C ARG A 339 -4.27 20.15 -23.85
N LEU A 340 -4.87 19.66 -24.93
CA LEU A 340 -5.13 20.46 -26.14
C LEU A 340 -6.02 21.67 -25.85
N ALA A 341 -7.01 21.51 -24.97
CA ALA A 341 -7.86 22.59 -24.51
C ALA A 341 -7.08 23.66 -23.75
N SER A 342 -6.18 23.26 -22.83
CA SER A 342 -5.31 24.19 -22.10
C SER A 342 -4.39 24.97 -23.03
N GLU A 343 -3.78 24.31 -24.02
CA GLU A 343 -2.94 24.94 -25.04
C GLU A 343 -3.73 25.94 -25.90
N ALA A 344 -4.99 25.63 -26.23
CA ALA A 344 -5.84 26.50 -27.04
C ALA A 344 -6.12 27.85 -26.37
N THR A 345 -6.16 27.93 -25.03
CA THR A 345 -6.48 29.17 -24.28
C THR A 345 -5.52 30.35 -24.52
N GLY A 346 -4.36 30.13 -25.14
CA GLY A 346 -3.36 31.15 -25.45
C GLY A 346 -3.58 31.92 -26.76
N THR A 347 -4.60 31.60 -27.56
CA THR A 347 -4.80 32.19 -28.91
C THR A 347 -6.14 32.93 -29.04
N CYS A 348 -6.19 34.02 -29.82
CA CYS A 348 -7.40 34.85 -29.99
C CYS A 348 -8.57 34.16 -30.76
N ARG A 349 -8.39 32.92 -31.25
CA ARG A 349 -9.44 32.12 -31.93
C ARG A 349 -9.77 30.82 -31.18
N SER A 350 -9.55 30.81 -29.86
CA SER A 350 -9.58 29.60 -29.02
C SER A 350 -10.97 29.02 -28.75
N TRP A 351 -12.04 29.79 -28.92
CA TRP A 351 -13.36 29.44 -28.37
C TRP A 351 -14.01 28.22 -29.05
N SER A 352 -14.10 28.23 -30.39
CA SER A 352 -14.69 27.12 -31.15
C SER A 352 -13.87 25.82 -31.02
N GLN A 353 -12.55 25.94 -30.92
CA GLN A 353 -11.66 24.82 -30.65
C GLN A 353 -11.87 24.25 -29.24
N LEU A 354 -12.10 25.11 -28.25
CA LEU A 354 -12.37 24.70 -26.88
C LEU A 354 -13.71 23.96 -26.78
N LEU A 355 -14.77 24.46 -27.44
CA LEU A 355 -16.05 23.77 -27.53
C LEU A 355 -15.92 22.36 -28.13
N ARG A 356 -15.16 22.22 -29.22
CA ARG A 356 -14.89 20.92 -29.84
C ARG A 356 -14.07 19.99 -28.95
N CYS A 357 -13.13 20.53 -28.17
CA CYS A 357 -12.44 19.74 -27.14
C CYS A 357 -13.42 19.28 -26.06
N GLY A 358 -14.35 20.15 -25.64
CA GLY A 358 -15.41 19.80 -24.70
C GLY A 358 -16.27 18.63 -25.17
N THR A 359 -16.72 18.63 -26.42
CA THR A 359 -17.53 17.52 -26.97
C THR A 359 -16.73 16.21 -27.02
N HIS A 360 -15.48 16.25 -27.52
CA HIS A 360 -14.62 15.05 -27.55
C HIS A 360 -14.27 14.52 -26.17
N LEU A 361 -14.12 15.42 -25.18
CA LEU A 361 -13.92 15.03 -23.79
C LEU A 361 -15.16 14.31 -23.25
N LEU A 362 -16.36 14.85 -23.50
CA LEU A 362 -17.61 14.23 -23.07
C LEU A 362 -17.78 12.83 -23.67
N ASP A 363 -17.55 12.66 -24.97
CA ASP A 363 -17.61 11.36 -25.65
C ASP A 363 -16.63 10.37 -25.00
N SER A 364 -15.39 10.80 -24.75
CA SER A 364 -14.36 9.95 -24.13
C SER A 364 -14.73 9.59 -22.68
N THR A 365 -15.25 10.54 -21.90
CA THR A 365 -15.72 10.26 -20.52
C THR A 365 -16.91 9.33 -20.47
N HIS A 366 -17.79 9.37 -21.47
CA HIS A 366 -18.91 8.45 -21.60
C HIS A 366 -18.41 7.02 -21.81
N CYS A 367 -17.41 6.81 -22.68
CA CYS A 367 -16.78 5.50 -22.86
C CYS A 367 -16.15 4.97 -21.55
N VAL A 368 -15.42 5.82 -20.81
CA VAL A 368 -14.83 5.44 -19.50
C VAL A 368 -15.92 5.02 -18.52
N THR A 369 -17.01 5.78 -18.44
CA THR A 369 -18.15 5.51 -17.55
C THR A 369 -18.80 4.18 -17.90
N GLN A 370 -19.11 3.95 -19.17
CA GLN A 370 -19.79 2.72 -19.62
C GLN A 370 -18.92 1.47 -19.34
N ALA A 371 -17.63 1.55 -19.66
CA ALA A 371 -16.68 0.47 -19.41
C ALA A 371 -16.53 0.20 -17.91
N SER A 372 -16.39 1.25 -17.10
CA SER A 372 -16.30 1.14 -15.64
C SER A 372 -17.55 0.52 -15.01
N GLN A 373 -18.75 0.93 -15.44
CA GLN A 373 -20.01 0.35 -14.97
C GLN A 373 -20.16 -1.12 -15.36
N SER A 374 -19.63 -1.55 -16.52
CA SER A 374 -19.62 -2.96 -16.92
C SER A 374 -18.74 -3.79 -15.97
N VAL A 375 -17.49 -3.35 -15.74
CA VAL A 375 -16.55 -4.05 -14.84
C VAL A 375 -17.08 -4.09 -13.41
N SER A 376 -17.64 -2.96 -12.93
CA SER A 376 -18.11 -2.85 -11.55
C SER A 376 -19.31 -3.75 -11.28
N ARG A 377 -20.26 -3.84 -12.22
CA ARG A 377 -21.38 -4.79 -12.13
C ARG A 377 -20.91 -6.25 -12.07
N CYS A 378 -19.93 -6.62 -12.89
CA CYS A 378 -19.32 -7.95 -12.82
C CYS A 378 -18.63 -8.19 -11.47
N ALA A 379 -17.78 -7.26 -11.03
CA ALA A 379 -17.05 -7.38 -9.78
C ALA A 379 -17.99 -7.58 -8.58
N VAL A 380 -19.06 -6.80 -8.47
CA VAL A 380 -20.06 -6.94 -7.39
C VAL A 380 -20.85 -8.25 -7.47
N GLY A 381 -20.99 -8.85 -8.66
CA GLY A 381 -21.66 -10.15 -8.84
C GLY A 381 -20.81 -11.38 -8.49
N VAL A 382 -19.48 -11.30 -8.64
CA VAL A 382 -18.56 -12.44 -8.43
C VAL A 382 -18.73 -13.15 -7.08
N PRO A 383 -18.90 -12.46 -5.92
CA PRO A 383 -19.14 -13.14 -4.65
C PRO A 383 -20.37 -14.05 -4.70
N SER A 384 -21.48 -13.60 -5.31
CA SER A 384 -22.71 -14.39 -5.44
C SER A 384 -22.49 -15.62 -6.34
N ASP A 385 -21.73 -15.46 -7.42
CA ASP A 385 -21.37 -16.55 -8.34
C ASP A 385 -20.52 -17.63 -7.64
N LEU A 386 -19.73 -17.24 -6.63
CA LEU A 386 -18.82 -18.15 -5.90
C LEU A 386 -19.48 -18.89 -4.72
N ILE A 387 -20.65 -18.47 -4.24
CA ILE A 387 -21.37 -19.12 -3.12
C ILE A 387 -21.56 -20.62 -3.35
N PRO A 388 -22.00 -21.11 -4.53
CA PRO A 388 -22.19 -22.54 -4.76
C PRO A 388 -20.90 -23.36 -4.61
N LEU A 389 -19.74 -22.79 -4.96
CA LEU A 389 -18.45 -23.45 -4.80
C LEU A 389 -18.04 -23.53 -3.32
N LEU A 390 -18.31 -22.47 -2.56
CA LEU A 390 -18.05 -22.41 -1.12
C LEU A 390 -18.95 -23.38 -0.33
N GLU A 391 -20.23 -23.49 -0.66
CA GLU A 391 -21.14 -24.47 -0.03
C GLU A 391 -20.74 -25.92 -0.35
N LYS A 392 -20.23 -26.17 -1.55
CA LYS A 392 -19.71 -27.49 -1.91
C LYS A 392 -18.47 -27.89 -1.13
N ILE A 393 -17.54 -26.97 -0.89
CA ILE A 393 -16.34 -27.33 -0.12
C ILE A 393 -16.66 -27.52 1.36
N LYS A 394 -17.64 -26.78 1.88
CA LYS A 394 -18.15 -26.93 3.25
C LYS A 394 -18.81 -28.29 3.49
N THR A 395 -19.45 -28.87 2.48
CA THR A 395 -20.10 -30.18 2.56
C THR A 395 -19.18 -31.36 2.19
N ALA A 396 -17.94 -31.09 1.72
CA ALA A 396 -16.98 -32.13 1.37
C ALA A 396 -16.34 -32.76 2.61
N GLU A 397 -16.48 -34.07 2.78
CA GLU A 397 -15.80 -34.82 3.85
C GLU A 397 -14.26 -34.85 3.63
N GLY A 398 -13.50 -34.68 4.71
CA GLY A 398 -12.03 -34.73 4.67
C GLY A 398 -11.37 -33.42 4.24
N MET A 399 -11.85 -32.30 4.76
CA MET A 399 -11.32 -30.98 4.47
C MET A 399 -9.83 -30.89 4.86
N THR A 400 -8.96 -30.59 3.89
CA THR A 400 -7.52 -30.50 4.16
C THR A 400 -7.15 -29.09 4.62
N ARG A 401 -6.02 -28.91 5.33
CA ARG A 401 -5.46 -27.57 5.61
C ARG A 401 -5.31 -26.71 4.35
N GLN A 402 -4.98 -27.34 3.22
CA GLN A 402 -4.89 -26.67 1.93
C GLN A 402 -6.25 -26.17 1.42
N ALA A 403 -7.32 -26.96 1.62
CA ALA A 403 -8.70 -26.55 1.33
C ALA A 403 -9.11 -25.34 2.19
N VAL A 404 -8.86 -25.39 3.50
CA VAL A 404 -9.15 -24.28 4.43
C VAL A 404 -8.43 -23.00 4.02
N SER A 405 -7.13 -23.09 3.66
CA SER A 405 -6.36 -21.94 3.18
C SER A 405 -6.95 -21.37 1.89
N ALA A 406 -7.21 -22.22 0.89
CA ALA A 406 -7.74 -21.76 -0.39
C ALA A 406 -9.14 -21.14 -0.26
N THR A 407 -10.00 -21.68 0.62
CA THR A 407 -11.30 -21.09 0.96
C THR A 407 -11.12 -19.70 1.58
N ARG A 408 -10.19 -19.54 2.53
CA ARG A 408 -9.90 -18.26 3.17
C ARG A 408 -9.40 -17.24 2.15
N ASP A 409 -8.47 -17.63 1.29
CA ASP A 409 -7.90 -16.76 0.26
C ASP A 409 -8.99 -16.32 -0.75
N LEU A 410 -9.91 -17.22 -1.11
CA LEU A 410 -11.05 -16.91 -1.96
C LEU A 410 -12.03 -15.93 -1.28
N MET A 411 -12.36 -16.16 0.01
CA MET A 411 -13.22 -15.24 0.78
C MET A 411 -12.59 -13.85 0.90
N GLN A 412 -11.30 -13.77 1.21
CA GLN A 412 -10.57 -12.50 1.25
C GLN A 412 -10.58 -11.81 -0.12
N CYS A 413 -10.42 -12.56 -1.22
CA CYS A 413 -10.54 -12.00 -2.55
C CYS A 413 -11.95 -11.44 -2.81
N THR A 414 -13.02 -12.14 -2.42
CA THR A 414 -14.40 -11.66 -2.61
C THR A 414 -14.71 -10.38 -1.85
N GLU A 415 -14.17 -10.22 -0.65
CA GLU A 415 -14.28 -8.98 0.14
C GLU A 415 -13.60 -7.82 -0.59
N ILE A 416 -12.35 -8.00 -1.01
CA ILE A 416 -11.58 -6.98 -1.72
C ILE A 416 -12.24 -6.64 -3.06
N ILE A 417 -12.72 -7.63 -3.82
CA ILE A 417 -13.43 -7.40 -5.09
C ILE A 417 -14.66 -6.53 -4.89
N SER A 418 -15.46 -6.82 -3.87
CA SER A 418 -16.68 -6.05 -3.57
C SER A 418 -16.35 -4.59 -3.27
N GLU A 419 -15.34 -4.36 -2.44
CA GLU A 419 -14.84 -3.04 -2.11
C GLU A 419 -14.33 -2.28 -3.37
N LYS A 420 -13.50 -2.90 -4.20
CA LYS A 420 -12.99 -2.26 -5.43
C LYS A 420 -14.09 -2.01 -6.45
N GLY A 421 -15.04 -2.93 -6.59
CA GLY A 421 -16.20 -2.80 -7.47
C GLY A 421 -17.13 -1.66 -7.05
N LEU A 422 -17.42 -1.53 -5.75
CA LEU A 422 -18.22 -0.42 -5.21
C LEU A 422 -17.54 0.93 -5.42
N ARG A 423 -16.22 1.00 -5.16
CA ARG A 423 -15.44 2.21 -5.39
C ARG A 423 -15.41 2.62 -6.87
N ALA A 424 -15.22 1.67 -7.79
CA ALA A 424 -15.27 1.96 -9.22
C ALA A 424 -16.66 2.46 -9.65
N THR A 425 -17.73 1.93 -9.04
CA THR A 425 -19.12 2.40 -9.23
C THR A 425 -19.29 3.84 -8.75
N GLU A 426 -18.84 4.16 -7.54
CA GLU A 426 -18.94 5.50 -6.96
C GLU A 426 -18.23 6.54 -7.84
N LEU A 427 -16.98 6.28 -8.22
CA LEU A 427 -16.21 7.17 -9.09
C LEU A 427 -16.85 7.32 -10.47
N SER A 428 -17.36 6.22 -11.05
CA SER A 428 -18.07 6.25 -12.32
C SER A 428 -19.36 7.09 -12.26
N ASN A 429 -20.10 7.03 -11.15
CA ASN A 429 -21.31 7.85 -10.96
C ASN A 429 -20.96 9.33 -10.80
N ARG A 430 -19.88 9.64 -10.07
CA ARG A 430 -19.36 11.01 -9.96
C ARG A 430 -18.89 11.55 -11.31
N LEU A 431 -18.20 10.73 -12.10
CA LEU A 431 -17.76 11.10 -13.44
C LEU A 431 -18.96 11.41 -14.35
N LEU A 432 -19.98 10.55 -14.34
CA LEU A 432 -21.22 10.74 -15.10
C LEU A 432 -21.95 12.02 -14.68
N GLN A 433 -22.01 12.31 -13.38
CA GLN A 433 -22.65 13.52 -12.87
C GLN A 433 -21.90 14.78 -13.35
N GLN A 434 -20.57 14.82 -13.22
CA GLN A 434 -19.77 15.96 -13.68
C GLN A 434 -19.80 16.11 -15.20
N SER A 435 -19.86 15.02 -15.97
CA SER A 435 -19.99 15.10 -17.43
C SER A 435 -21.34 15.69 -17.83
N LYS A 436 -22.43 15.38 -17.12
CA LYS A 436 -23.75 15.99 -17.35
C LYS A 436 -23.73 17.49 -17.07
N GLU A 437 -23.14 17.92 -15.96
CA GLU A 437 -22.99 19.34 -15.61
C GLU A 437 -22.17 20.10 -16.66
N LEU A 438 -21.09 19.49 -17.15
CA LEU A 438 -20.28 20.05 -18.22
C LEU A 438 -21.05 20.14 -19.54
N ALA A 439 -21.83 19.12 -19.90
CA ALA A 439 -22.67 19.11 -21.09
C ALA A 439 -23.69 20.25 -21.07
N SER A 440 -24.40 20.43 -19.95
CA SER A 440 -25.33 21.56 -19.75
C SER A 440 -24.63 22.91 -19.87
N THR A 441 -23.42 23.01 -19.29
CA THR A 441 -22.60 24.22 -19.39
C THR A 441 -22.24 24.50 -20.85
N LEU A 442 -21.75 23.51 -21.60
CA LEU A 442 -21.39 23.64 -23.01
C LEU A 442 -22.59 24.03 -23.87
N GLN A 443 -23.76 23.45 -23.62
CA GLN A 443 -25.00 23.78 -24.33
C GLN A 443 -25.40 25.24 -24.09
N SER A 444 -25.26 25.74 -22.87
CA SER A 444 -25.60 27.14 -22.54
C SER A 444 -24.72 28.18 -23.24
N VAL A 445 -23.48 27.80 -23.60
CA VAL A 445 -22.48 28.69 -24.20
C VAL A 445 -22.25 28.43 -25.69
N ALA A 446 -22.84 27.38 -26.27
CA ALA A 446 -22.64 26.98 -27.66
C ALA A 446 -23.06 28.05 -28.69
N GLY A 447 -24.00 28.93 -28.33
CA GLY A 447 -24.47 30.03 -29.19
C GLY A 447 -23.63 31.30 -29.12
N ALA A 448 -22.59 31.36 -28.28
CA ALA A 448 -21.72 32.52 -28.18
C ALA A 448 -20.64 32.52 -29.27
N ASP A 449 -20.55 33.60 -30.05
CA ASP A 449 -19.54 33.76 -31.10
C ASP A 449 -18.12 33.96 -30.54
N GLU A 450 -18.02 34.63 -29.38
CA GLU A 450 -16.76 34.90 -28.67
C GLU A 450 -16.93 34.72 -27.16
N MET A 451 -15.84 34.35 -26.49
CA MET A 451 -15.80 34.22 -25.05
C MET A 451 -14.58 34.91 -24.45
N SER A 452 -14.75 35.43 -23.23
CA SER A 452 -13.66 36.08 -22.52
C SER A 452 -12.51 35.09 -22.27
N SER A 453 -11.27 35.58 -22.34
CA SER A 453 -10.07 34.78 -22.06
C SER A 453 -10.10 34.15 -20.65
N PHE A 454 -10.75 34.81 -19.69
CA PHE A 454 -10.99 34.26 -18.37
C PHE A 454 -11.90 33.02 -18.42
N ALA A 455 -13.04 33.10 -19.11
CA ALA A 455 -13.97 31.98 -19.24
C ALA A 455 -13.36 30.79 -19.98
N CYS A 456 -12.56 31.04 -21.05
CA CYS A 456 -11.82 29.99 -21.74
C CYS A 456 -10.83 29.26 -20.80
N ARG A 457 -10.09 29.99 -19.95
CA ARG A 457 -9.20 29.38 -18.95
C ARG A 457 -9.97 28.58 -17.91
N THR A 458 -11.10 29.09 -17.44
CA THR A 458 -11.95 28.38 -16.48
C THR A 458 -12.47 27.08 -17.07
N MET A 459 -12.91 27.07 -18.32
CA MET A 459 -13.36 25.86 -19.01
C MET A 459 -12.24 24.85 -19.28
N ALA A 460 -11.05 25.31 -19.67
CA ALA A 460 -9.90 24.40 -19.79
C ALA A 460 -9.57 23.73 -18.44
N LYS A 461 -9.69 24.47 -17.33
CA LYS A 461 -9.50 23.94 -15.98
C LYS A 461 -10.60 22.94 -15.58
N THR A 462 -11.85 23.16 -15.98
CA THR A 462 -12.92 22.16 -15.73
C THR A 462 -12.70 20.89 -16.55
N TYR A 463 -12.21 21.00 -17.79
CA TYR A 463 -11.81 19.85 -18.60
C TYR A 463 -10.68 19.05 -17.96
N GLU A 464 -9.66 19.72 -17.42
CA GLU A 464 -8.57 19.08 -16.68
C GLU A 464 -9.09 18.32 -15.46
N GLY A 465 -9.98 18.92 -14.67
CA GLY A 465 -10.64 18.25 -13.55
C GLY A 465 -11.41 17.00 -13.96
N LEU A 466 -12.20 17.08 -15.04
CA LEU A 466 -12.97 15.94 -15.54
C LEU A 466 -12.04 14.82 -16.08
N ALA A 467 -10.96 15.18 -16.77
CA ALA A 467 -9.96 14.21 -17.24
C ALA A 467 -9.22 13.53 -16.09
N THR A 468 -8.91 14.24 -15.01
CA THR A 468 -8.32 13.63 -13.80
C THR A 468 -9.28 12.64 -13.14
N LEU A 469 -10.57 12.98 -13.04
CA LEU A 469 -11.59 12.08 -12.49
C LEU A 469 -11.79 10.84 -13.38
N ALA A 470 -11.74 11.00 -14.70
CA ALA A 470 -11.79 9.89 -15.64
C ALA A 470 -10.61 8.92 -15.45
N ARG A 471 -9.41 9.43 -15.21
CA ARG A 471 -8.23 8.61 -14.89
C ARG A 471 -8.38 7.87 -13.57
N GLU A 472 -8.82 8.55 -12.51
CA GLU A 472 -9.07 7.92 -11.21
C GLU A 472 -10.12 6.81 -11.30
N THR A 473 -11.16 7.04 -12.12
CA THR A 473 -12.20 6.04 -12.41
C THR A 473 -11.59 4.84 -13.11
N ALA A 474 -10.84 5.04 -14.19
CA ALA A 474 -10.22 3.95 -14.95
C ALA A 474 -9.19 3.15 -14.12
N ASP A 475 -8.41 3.81 -13.26
CA ASP A 475 -7.47 3.15 -12.35
C ASP A 475 -8.21 2.26 -11.33
N ALA A 476 -9.34 2.73 -10.79
CA ALA A 476 -10.19 1.94 -9.90
C ALA A 476 -10.85 0.76 -10.63
N THR A 477 -11.30 0.97 -11.88
CA THR A 477 -11.82 -0.09 -12.76
C THR A 477 -10.78 -1.17 -13.01
N ALA A 478 -9.54 -0.79 -13.34
CA ALA A 478 -8.45 -1.73 -13.57
C ALA A 478 -8.10 -2.53 -12.31
N ALA A 479 -8.09 -1.88 -11.14
CA ALA A 479 -7.88 -2.56 -9.87
C ALA A 479 -8.99 -3.60 -9.59
N ALA A 480 -10.25 -3.27 -9.84
CA ALA A 480 -11.36 -4.21 -9.70
C ALA A 480 -11.22 -5.41 -10.66
N ALA A 481 -10.83 -5.16 -11.92
CA ALA A 481 -10.63 -6.20 -12.93
C ALA A 481 -9.52 -7.20 -12.55
N VAL A 482 -8.39 -6.73 -12.02
CA VAL A 482 -7.32 -7.60 -11.52
C VAL A 482 -7.82 -8.53 -10.42
N MET A 483 -8.57 -7.99 -9.47
CA MET A 483 -9.11 -8.78 -8.36
C MET A 483 -10.12 -9.83 -8.83
N VAL A 484 -10.94 -9.53 -9.85
CA VAL A 484 -11.83 -10.52 -10.49
C VAL A 484 -11.02 -11.68 -11.09
N GLY A 485 -9.85 -11.39 -11.70
CA GLY A 485 -8.90 -12.41 -12.17
C GLY A 485 -8.34 -13.28 -11.05
N ASP A 486 -7.95 -12.67 -9.92
CA ASP A 486 -7.44 -13.39 -8.75
C ASP A 486 -8.51 -14.31 -8.12
N ALA A 487 -9.77 -13.86 -8.05
CA ALA A 487 -10.87 -14.71 -7.60
C ALA A 487 -11.08 -15.91 -8.52
N GLN A 488 -11.05 -15.74 -9.84
CA GLN A 488 -11.18 -16.87 -10.77
C GLN A 488 -10.05 -17.88 -10.55
N LYS A 489 -8.81 -17.40 -10.39
CA LYS A 489 -7.65 -18.26 -10.11
C LYS A 489 -7.80 -19.03 -8.81
N ASN A 490 -8.23 -18.36 -7.73
CA ASN A 490 -8.45 -19.02 -6.43
C ASN A 490 -9.62 -20.00 -6.49
N ALA A 491 -10.68 -19.68 -7.23
CA ALA A 491 -11.80 -20.59 -7.48
C ALA A 491 -11.33 -21.85 -8.25
N HIS A 492 -10.41 -21.71 -9.21
CA HIS A 492 -9.83 -22.85 -9.93
C HIS A 492 -8.99 -23.74 -8.99
N VAL A 493 -8.16 -23.15 -8.12
CA VAL A 493 -7.41 -23.90 -7.10
C VAL A 493 -8.36 -24.66 -6.18
N LEU A 494 -9.43 -24.00 -5.74
CA LEU A 494 -10.43 -24.59 -4.86
C LEU A 494 -11.16 -25.76 -5.52
N LYS A 495 -11.50 -25.61 -6.80
CA LYS A 495 -12.10 -26.65 -7.64
C LYS A 495 -11.17 -27.87 -7.77
N GLU A 496 -9.88 -27.68 -8.05
CA GLU A 496 -8.92 -28.79 -8.12
C GLU A 496 -8.79 -29.56 -6.79
N ILE A 497 -8.87 -28.85 -5.67
CA ILE A 497 -8.88 -29.47 -4.34
C ILE A 497 -10.16 -30.29 -4.17
N LEU A 498 -11.31 -29.73 -4.55
CA LEU A 498 -12.60 -30.41 -4.48
C LEU A 498 -12.62 -31.69 -5.32
N ASP A 499 -12.09 -31.66 -6.55
CA ASP A 499 -11.96 -32.83 -7.42
C ASP A 499 -11.11 -33.93 -6.77
N LYS A 500 -9.98 -33.55 -6.14
CA LYS A 500 -9.11 -34.50 -5.40
C LYS A 500 -9.83 -35.12 -4.20
N LEU A 501 -10.62 -34.35 -3.46
CA LEU A 501 -11.41 -34.86 -2.33
C LEU A 501 -12.49 -35.85 -2.80
N GLN A 502 -13.19 -35.52 -3.88
CA GLN A 502 -14.20 -36.41 -4.47
C GLN A 502 -13.61 -37.72 -5.00
N CYS A 503 -12.42 -37.68 -5.62
CA CYS A 503 -11.71 -38.90 -6.04
C CYS A 503 -11.34 -39.78 -4.85
N LYS A 504 -10.85 -39.20 -3.74
CA LYS A 504 -10.53 -39.95 -2.52
C LYS A 504 -11.77 -40.58 -1.89
N ALA A 505 -12.89 -39.85 -1.83
CA ALA A 505 -14.15 -40.35 -1.30
C ALA A 505 -14.69 -41.54 -2.14
N LYS A 506 -14.64 -41.44 -3.47
CA LYS A 506 -15.01 -42.55 -4.37
C LYS A 506 -14.11 -43.78 -4.18
N ALA A 507 -12.79 -43.59 -4.09
CA ALA A 507 -11.85 -44.69 -3.86
C ALA A 507 -12.04 -45.38 -2.50
N LYS A 508 -12.39 -44.62 -1.45
CA LYS A 508 -12.71 -45.19 -0.13
C LYS A 508 -13.99 -46.03 -0.17
N LYS A 509 -15.01 -45.58 -0.91
CA LYS A 509 -16.28 -46.29 -1.09
C LYS A 509 -16.16 -47.56 -1.95
N GLU A 510 -15.25 -47.58 -2.92
CA GLU A 510 -14.93 -48.77 -3.71
C GLU A 510 -14.16 -49.81 -2.88
N ARG A 511 -13.15 -49.39 -2.10
CA ARG A 511 -12.42 -50.29 -1.19
C ARG A 511 -13.28 -50.90 -0.09
N SER A 512 -14.17 -50.13 0.51
CA SER A 512 -15.10 -50.68 1.52
C SER A 512 -16.10 -51.68 0.93
N LYS A 513 -16.36 -51.62 -0.38
CA LYS A 513 -17.25 -52.57 -1.06
C LYS A 513 -16.57 -53.91 -1.35
N ASP A 514 -15.25 -53.94 -1.44
CA ASP A 514 -14.45 -55.15 -1.63
C ASP A 514 -14.04 -55.82 -0.29
N GLU A 515 -14.04 -55.06 0.81
CA GLU A 515 -13.71 -55.56 2.16
C GLU A 515 -14.94 -56.08 2.95
N ASP A 516 -16.17 -55.86 2.48
CA ASP A 516 -17.41 -56.38 3.10
C ASP A 516 -17.67 -57.89 2.84
N GLU A 517 -16.77 -58.62 2.17
CA GLU A 517 -16.82 -60.10 2.11
C GLU A 517 -15.81 -60.83 3.02
N GLU A 518 -14.84 -60.14 3.65
CA GLU A 518 -13.93 -60.79 4.60
C GLU A 518 -13.57 -59.86 5.78
N ALA A 519 -13.89 -60.35 6.98
CA ALA A 519 -13.45 -59.88 8.30
C ALA A 519 -14.41 -58.95 9.07
N LYS A 520 -15.21 -59.61 9.92
CA LYS A 520 -15.53 -59.15 11.27
C LYS A 520 -14.24 -58.81 12.05
N ASP A 521 -14.39 -57.81 12.91
CA ASP A 521 -13.52 -57.43 14.04
C ASP A 521 -12.20 -56.72 13.67
N ALA A 522 -12.21 -55.37 13.71
CA ALA A 522 -11.26 -54.59 14.53
C ALA A 522 -11.43 -53.07 14.35
N ASP A 523 -11.69 -52.44 15.49
CA ASP A 523 -11.15 -51.15 15.97
C ASP A 523 -11.35 -49.85 15.16
N THR A 524 -12.39 -49.15 15.60
CA THR A 524 -12.55 -47.70 15.69
C THR A 524 -11.26 -46.91 16.00
N SER A 525 -10.84 -46.03 15.08
CA SER A 525 -10.17 -44.78 15.43
C SER A 525 -10.80 -43.62 14.67
N SER A 526 -11.66 -42.88 15.37
CA SER A 526 -12.37 -41.70 14.92
C SER A 526 -11.47 -40.47 15.10
N ASP A 527 -10.86 -40.00 14.01
CA ASP A 527 -10.25 -38.66 13.96
C ASP A 527 -11.38 -37.63 13.74
N GLU A 528 -11.95 -37.15 14.83
CA GLU A 528 -12.79 -35.95 14.82
C GLU A 528 -11.87 -34.72 14.86
N GLU A 529 -11.87 -33.92 13.79
CA GLU A 529 -11.28 -32.58 13.78
C GLU A 529 -12.06 -31.68 14.75
N SER A 530 -11.61 -31.62 16.00
CA SER A 530 -12.14 -30.70 17.01
C SER A 530 -11.90 -29.26 16.59
N ALA A 531 -12.95 -28.43 16.63
CA ALA A 531 -12.84 -26.99 16.44
C ALA A 531 -11.72 -26.39 17.33
N GLU A 532 -10.87 -25.54 16.74
CA GLU A 532 -9.75 -24.88 17.43
C GLU A 532 -10.30 -24.13 18.66
N THR A 533 -9.81 -24.48 19.85
CA THR A 533 -10.28 -23.85 21.08
C THR A 533 -9.72 -22.43 21.22
N THR A 534 -10.34 -21.59 22.05
CA THR A 534 -9.82 -20.24 22.33
C THR A 534 -8.43 -20.26 22.97
N GLU A 535 -8.11 -21.32 23.71
CA GLU A 535 -6.80 -21.60 24.30
C GLU A 535 -5.75 -21.97 23.24
N ASP A 536 -6.12 -22.81 22.26
CA ASP A 536 -5.26 -23.15 21.13
C ASP A 536 -4.89 -21.91 20.33
N ARG A 537 -5.89 -21.02 20.10
CA ARG A 537 -5.69 -19.74 19.42
C ARG A 537 -4.75 -18.82 20.20
N ALA A 538 -4.86 -18.75 21.53
CA ALA A 538 -3.94 -17.96 22.37
C ALA A 538 -2.50 -18.48 22.27
N CYS A 539 -2.31 -19.80 22.33
CA CYS A 539 -1.01 -20.43 22.14
C CYS A 539 -0.45 -20.20 20.73
N SER A 540 -1.30 -20.20 19.71
CA SER A 540 -0.94 -19.89 18.32
C SER A 540 -0.49 -18.43 18.17
N ASN A 541 -1.29 -17.50 18.68
CA ASN A 541 -1.02 -16.06 18.67
C ASN A 541 0.32 -15.73 19.35
N ARG A 542 0.58 -16.32 20.53
CA ARG A 542 1.84 -16.11 21.25
C ARG A 542 3.06 -16.60 20.47
N ARG A 543 2.99 -17.79 19.88
CA ARG A 543 4.08 -18.33 19.03
C ARG A 543 4.34 -17.42 17.84
N LEU A 544 3.28 -16.92 17.21
CA LEU A 544 3.40 -15.99 16.09
C LEU A 544 3.97 -14.63 16.54
N LEU A 545 3.59 -14.14 17.72
CA LEU A 545 4.11 -12.90 18.33
C LEU A 545 5.62 -12.99 18.51
N LEU A 546 6.11 -14.05 19.16
CA LEU A 546 7.53 -14.26 19.39
C LEU A 546 8.29 -14.29 18.05
N LYS A 547 7.80 -15.06 17.08
CA LYS A 547 8.42 -15.18 15.76
C LYS A 547 8.47 -13.84 15.01
N LEU A 548 7.34 -13.16 14.86
CA LEU A 548 7.27 -11.89 14.12
C LEU A 548 8.06 -10.79 14.83
N ASN A 549 7.99 -10.70 16.16
CA ASN A 549 8.77 -9.72 16.92
C ASN A 549 10.27 -9.94 16.70
N THR A 550 10.77 -11.19 16.77
CA THR A 550 12.18 -11.49 16.47
C THR A 550 12.55 -11.12 15.04
N GLU A 551 11.74 -11.50 14.04
CA GLU A 551 12.02 -11.17 12.64
C GLU A 551 12.06 -9.66 12.38
N VAL A 552 11.15 -8.88 12.98
CA VAL A 552 11.17 -7.41 12.86
C VAL A 552 12.39 -6.81 13.57
N LEU A 553 12.75 -7.30 14.76
CA LEU A 553 13.93 -6.85 15.49
C LEU A 553 15.22 -7.13 14.70
N ASP A 554 15.33 -8.29 14.06
CA ASP A 554 16.46 -8.64 13.21
C ASP A 554 16.56 -7.70 12.01
N LEU A 555 15.45 -7.40 11.34
CA LEU A 555 15.40 -6.42 10.24
C LEU A 555 15.77 -5.01 10.71
N GLN A 556 15.26 -4.58 11.87
CA GLN A 556 15.62 -3.30 12.48
C GLN A 556 17.11 -3.21 12.78
N LYS A 557 17.71 -4.29 13.28
CA LYS A 557 19.14 -4.37 13.55
C LYS A 557 19.97 -4.35 12.28
N GLU A 558 19.56 -5.10 11.25
CA GLU A 558 20.23 -5.11 9.95
C GLU A 558 20.20 -3.72 9.30
N MET A 559 19.05 -3.04 9.34
CA MET A 559 18.90 -1.67 8.87
C MET A 559 19.83 -0.69 9.58
N ARG A 560 19.89 -0.77 10.92
CA ARG A 560 20.81 0.08 11.72
C ARG A 560 22.25 -0.18 11.33
N ASN A 561 22.66 -1.45 11.22
CA ASN A 561 24.02 -1.81 10.82
C ASN A 561 24.38 -1.29 9.43
N LEU A 562 23.44 -1.40 8.47
CA LEU A 562 23.62 -0.91 7.10
C LEU A 562 23.83 0.61 7.08
N ILE A 563 22.95 1.36 7.76
CA ILE A 563 23.03 2.82 7.83
C ILE A 563 24.29 3.27 8.60
N SER A 564 24.64 2.61 9.71
CA SER A 564 25.87 2.92 10.46
C SER A 564 27.13 2.64 9.66
N SER A 565 27.10 1.64 8.76
CA SER A 565 28.23 1.33 7.87
C SER A 565 28.34 2.32 6.71
N ASN A 566 27.22 2.86 6.25
CA ASN A 566 27.17 3.82 5.15
C ASN A 566 26.11 4.92 5.41
N PRO A 567 26.47 5.99 6.15
CA PRO A 567 25.55 7.07 6.49
C PRO A 567 24.97 7.80 5.27
N ALA A 568 25.66 7.78 4.12
CA ALA A 568 25.21 8.42 2.89
C ALA A 568 23.96 7.76 2.27
N LEU A 569 23.55 6.58 2.76
CA LEU A 569 22.31 5.92 2.35
C LEU A 569 21.06 6.66 2.84
N MET A 570 21.19 7.48 3.88
CA MET A 570 20.09 8.27 4.44
C MET A 570 20.28 9.76 4.10
N PRO A 571 19.22 10.48 3.73
CA PRO A 571 19.29 11.93 3.60
C PRO A 571 19.53 12.56 4.98
N GLU A 572 20.24 13.69 5.01
CA GLU A 572 20.43 14.45 6.24
C GLU A 572 19.08 14.86 6.84
N VAL A 573 18.93 14.68 8.16
CA VAL A 573 17.73 15.13 8.88
C VAL A 573 17.76 16.65 8.99
N GLY A 574 16.88 17.32 8.24
CA GLY A 574 16.79 18.77 8.20
C GLY A 574 16.35 19.37 9.54
N VAL A 575 16.69 20.64 9.77
CA VAL A 575 16.36 21.37 11.02
C VAL A 575 14.86 21.31 11.34
N ALA A 576 14.00 21.48 10.34
CA ALA A 576 12.56 21.40 10.52
C ALA A 576 12.12 20.00 11.01
N GLN A 577 12.66 18.92 10.45
CA GLN A 577 12.33 17.56 10.87
C GLN A 577 12.77 17.29 12.32
N LYS A 578 13.96 17.78 12.70
CA LYS A 578 14.42 17.75 14.10
C LYS A 578 13.44 18.50 15.01
N GLU A 579 13.02 19.71 14.61
CA GLU A 579 12.06 20.52 15.36
C GLU A 579 10.73 19.79 15.60
N TRP A 580 10.18 19.12 14.58
CA TRP A 580 8.94 18.34 14.72
C TRP A 580 9.07 17.19 15.74
N ILE A 581 10.13 16.39 15.63
CA ILE A 581 10.36 15.24 16.52
C ILE A 581 10.55 15.72 17.96
N PHE A 582 11.37 16.75 18.17
CA PHE A 582 11.63 17.29 19.51
C PHE A 582 10.45 18.07 20.09
N ARG A 583 9.58 18.65 19.26
CA ARG A 583 8.31 19.23 19.71
C ARG A 583 7.35 18.17 20.24
N LEU A 584 7.22 17.04 19.55
CA LEU A 584 6.43 15.91 20.02
C LEU A 584 7.02 15.31 21.31
N ALA A 585 8.33 15.13 21.38
CA ALA A 585 9.01 14.66 22.59
C ALA A 585 8.82 15.63 23.76
N ALA A 586 8.92 16.94 23.51
CA ALA A 586 8.65 17.97 24.52
C ALA A 586 7.20 17.92 25.01
N GLU A 587 6.22 17.76 24.12
CA GLU A 587 4.81 17.66 24.51
C GLU A 587 4.55 16.42 25.40
N LEU A 588 5.12 15.25 25.06
CA LEU A 588 5.04 14.07 25.90
C LEU A 588 5.67 14.31 27.29
N ILE A 589 6.82 14.96 27.32
CA ILE A 589 7.52 15.29 28.57
C ILE A 589 6.70 16.28 29.42
N GLU A 590 6.12 17.30 28.80
CA GLU A 590 5.26 18.28 29.48
C GLU A 590 3.97 17.63 30.02
N GLN A 591 3.37 16.68 29.29
CA GLN A 591 2.24 15.91 29.81
C GLN A 591 2.62 15.12 31.07
N THR A 592 3.82 14.53 31.10
CA THR A 592 4.34 13.84 32.28
C THR A 592 4.55 14.80 33.44
N LYS A 593 5.25 15.93 33.21
CA LYS A 593 5.46 16.96 34.24
C LYS A 593 4.14 17.45 34.81
N TRP A 594 3.17 17.78 33.95
CA TRP A 594 1.85 18.25 34.34
C TRP A 594 1.13 17.24 35.24
N LYS A 595 1.19 15.94 34.92
CA LYS A 595 0.61 14.88 35.77
C LYS A 595 1.20 14.92 37.19
N PHE A 596 2.52 15.03 37.33
CA PHE A 596 3.18 15.10 38.64
C PHE A 596 2.87 16.41 39.38
N THR A 597 2.87 17.54 38.70
CA THR A 597 2.50 18.83 39.29
C THR A 597 1.05 18.81 39.79
N MET A 598 0.13 18.21 39.04
CA MET A 598 -1.26 18.07 39.46
C MET A 598 -1.43 17.16 40.67
N LEU A 599 -0.70 16.04 40.75
CA LEU A 599 -0.68 15.17 41.94
C LEU A 599 -0.17 15.90 43.18
N GLY A 600 0.83 16.79 43.03
CA GLY A 600 1.34 17.62 44.11
C GLY A 600 0.37 18.71 44.59
N LEU A 601 -0.53 19.18 43.70
CA LEU A 601 -1.47 20.27 43.99
C LEU A 601 -2.87 19.79 44.42
N HIS A 602 -3.38 18.68 43.88
CA HIS A 602 -4.76 18.21 44.09
C HIS A 602 -4.86 16.68 44.04
N GLY A 603 -5.17 16.05 45.17
CA GLY A 603 -5.36 14.59 45.28
C GLY A 603 -6.67 14.03 44.70
N GLN A 604 -7.27 14.65 43.66
CA GLN A 604 -8.59 14.21 43.17
C GLN A 604 -8.75 13.92 41.68
N HIS A 605 -7.81 14.25 40.79
CA HIS A 605 -7.91 13.84 39.39
C HIS A 605 -6.53 13.52 38.79
N GLY A 606 -6.11 12.26 38.97
CA GLY A 606 -4.85 11.68 38.52
C GLY A 606 -4.69 10.25 39.05
N PRO A 607 -3.62 9.52 38.68
CA PRO A 607 -3.31 8.22 39.28
C PRO A 607 -3.36 8.30 40.81
N SER A 608 -3.76 7.21 41.45
CA SER A 608 -4.10 7.18 42.87
C SER A 608 -2.92 7.49 43.80
N SER A 609 -1.69 7.41 43.29
CA SER A 609 -0.47 7.82 43.98
C SER A 609 0.61 8.33 43.02
N TRP A 610 1.62 9.01 43.60
CA TRP A 610 2.85 9.40 42.89
C TRP A 610 3.60 8.17 42.33
N ASP A 611 3.61 7.05 43.08
CA ASP A 611 4.27 5.81 42.66
C ASP A 611 3.66 5.22 41.38
N GLU A 612 2.34 5.24 41.27
CA GLU A 612 1.63 4.76 40.08
C GLU A 612 1.98 5.63 38.85
N ALA A 613 2.05 6.95 39.02
CA ALA A 613 2.47 7.88 37.97
C ALA A 613 3.92 7.66 37.53
N MET A 614 4.82 7.41 38.50
CA MET A 614 6.23 7.13 38.25
C MET A 614 6.42 5.80 37.55
N GLN A 615 5.71 4.75 37.97
CA GLN A 615 5.74 3.45 37.33
C GLN A 615 5.23 3.52 35.89
N GLU A 616 4.17 4.29 35.62
CA GLU A 616 3.68 4.49 34.26
C GLU A 616 4.71 5.20 33.36
N THR A 617 5.35 6.24 33.90
CA THR A 617 6.43 6.96 33.20
C THR A 617 7.62 6.02 32.91
N LEU A 618 8.02 5.21 33.89
CA LEU A 618 9.07 4.22 33.75
C LEU A 618 8.71 3.13 32.73
N ARG A 619 7.46 2.66 32.66
CA ARG A 619 7.02 1.67 31.65
C ARG A 619 7.23 2.20 30.23
N VAL A 620 6.85 3.45 29.97
CA VAL A 620 7.04 4.08 28.65
C VAL A 620 8.53 4.20 28.31
N LEU A 621 9.35 4.64 29.26
CA LEU A 621 10.80 4.75 29.07
C LEU A 621 11.49 3.40 28.88
N GLN A 622 11.12 2.39 29.66
CA GLN A 622 11.65 1.03 29.53
C GLN A 622 11.23 0.41 28.19
N ALA A 623 9.99 0.63 27.76
CA ALA A 623 9.54 0.21 26.42
C ALA A 623 10.35 0.90 25.31
N ALA A 624 10.63 2.20 25.47
CA ALA A 624 11.48 2.94 24.54
C ALA A 624 12.92 2.39 24.54
N ALA A 625 13.48 2.12 25.71
CA ALA A 625 14.84 1.63 25.91
C ALA A 625 15.07 0.18 25.43
N ASN A 626 14.02 -0.64 25.37
CA ASN A 626 14.09 -2.05 24.99
C ASN A 626 14.19 -2.27 23.46
N TRP A 627 15.25 -1.75 22.85
CA TRP A 627 15.52 -1.83 21.41
C TRP A 627 15.60 -3.26 20.85
N ASP A 628 15.98 -4.23 21.68
CA ASP A 628 16.28 -5.61 21.27
C ASP A 628 15.22 -6.63 21.70
N GLY A 629 14.26 -6.23 22.55
CA GLY A 629 13.21 -7.12 23.04
C GLY A 629 11.83 -6.79 22.51
N PHE A 630 11.59 -5.56 22.04
CA PHE A 630 10.28 -5.14 21.57
C PHE A 630 10.34 -4.31 20.29
N ALA A 631 9.90 -4.93 19.20
CA ALA A 631 9.95 -4.37 17.84
C ALA A 631 9.17 -3.06 17.74
N THR A 632 7.95 -3.05 18.28
CA THR A 632 6.96 -1.99 18.00
C THR A 632 6.31 -1.53 19.29
N PRO A 633 6.98 -0.64 20.04
CA PRO A 633 6.45 -0.15 21.29
C PRO A 633 5.31 0.84 21.07
N LEU A 634 4.72 1.25 22.20
CA LEU A 634 3.74 2.31 22.25
C LEU A 634 4.24 3.56 21.52
N PHE A 635 3.31 4.34 20.98
CA PHE A 635 3.65 5.55 20.22
C PHE A 635 4.61 6.48 20.96
N ASP A 636 4.34 6.75 22.24
CA ASP A 636 5.16 7.63 23.06
C ASP A 636 6.61 7.11 23.12
N ALA A 637 6.79 5.80 23.28
CA ALA A 637 8.08 5.15 23.24
C ALA A 637 8.73 5.19 21.84
N ARG A 638 7.96 5.13 20.76
CA ARG A 638 8.46 5.31 19.37
C ARG A 638 8.96 6.73 19.12
N ILE A 639 8.27 7.76 19.62
CA ILE A 639 8.78 9.15 19.55
C ILE A 639 10.10 9.26 20.29
N LEU A 640 10.18 8.73 21.52
CA LEU A 640 11.41 8.77 22.32
C LEU A 640 12.57 8.04 21.62
N ARG A 641 12.30 6.89 20.99
CA ARG A 641 13.28 6.19 20.14
C ARG A 641 13.73 7.05 18.96
N ALA A 642 12.80 7.70 18.26
CA ALA A 642 13.12 8.57 17.13
C ALA A 642 13.95 9.79 17.56
N ALA A 643 13.58 10.45 18.66
CA ALA A 643 14.34 11.56 19.23
C ALA A 643 15.75 11.12 19.67
N ALA A 644 15.88 9.91 20.25
CA ALA A 644 17.19 9.36 20.62
C ALA A 644 18.08 9.09 19.40
N LEU A 645 17.51 8.64 18.28
CA LEU A 645 18.28 8.45 17.04
C LEU A 645 18.72 9.77 16.40
N VAL A 646 17.94 10.85 16.57
CA VAL A 646 18.24 12.16 15.96
C VAL A 646 19.20 13.01 16.79
N ASP A 647 19.00 13.06 18.11
CA ASP A 647 19.91 13.74 19.05
C ASP A 647 19.73 13.17 20.47
N ALA A 648 20.48 12.11 20.76
CA ALA A 648 20.48 11.45 22.07
C ALA A 648 20.86 12.39 23.23
N ASN A 649 21.74 13.36 23.00
CA ASN A 649 22.21 14.27 24.05
C ASN A 649 21.11 15.26 24.44
N LEU A 650 20.45 15.85 23.43
CA LEU A 650 19.33 16.76 23.67
C LEU A 650 18.17 16.04 24.36
N LEU A 651 17.81 14.84 23.89
CA LEU A 651 16.74 14.05 24.52
C LEU A 651 17.09 13.68 25.96
N SER A 652 18.31 13.18 26.21
CA SER A 652 18.77 12.83 27.55
C SER A 652 18.66 14.02 28.50
N LYS A 653 19.06 15.22 28.04
CA LYS A 653 18.93 16.45 28.82
C LYS A 653 17.47 16.77 29.13
N MET A 654 16.59 16.72 28.13
CA MET A 654 15.15 17.00 28.32
C MET A 654 14.49 16.03 29.31
N LEU A 655 14.85 14.76 29.28
CA LEU A 655 14.33 13.74 30.21
C LEU A 655 14.90 13.91 31.63
N GLN A 656 16.18 14.29 31.78
CA GLN A 656 16.77 14.61 33.08
C GLN A 656 16.14 15.85 33.71
N ASP A 657 15.92 16.91 32.92
CA ASP A 657 15.22 18.13 33.36
C ASP A 657 13.78 17.80 33.79
N ALA A 658 13.11 16.89 33.08
CA ALA A 658 11.77 16.42 33.45
C ALA A 658 11.76 15.67 34.77
N LEU A 659 12.72 14.77 34.99
CA LEU A 659 12.84 14.03 36.25
C LEU A 659 13.02 14.98 37.43
N GLN A 660 13.87 16.02 37.29
CA GLN A 660 14.08 17.01 38.34
C GLN A 660 12.78 17.73 38.73
N VAL A 661 11.97 18.15 37.75
CA VAL A 661 10.67 18.78 38.01
C VAL A 661 9.69 17.83 38.73
N CYS A 662 9.73 16.54 38.38
CA CYS A 662 8.89 15.53 39.04
C CYS A 662 9.33 15.30 40.49
N GLU A 663 10.64 15.28 40.76
CA GLU A 663 11.21 15.17 42.11
C GLU A 663 10.83 16.39 42.97
N ASP A 664 10.95 17.61 42.42
CA ASP A 664 10.60 18.86 43.11
C ASP A 664 9.11 18.94 43.46
N SER A 665 8.25 18.23 42.72
CA SER A 665 6.79 18.18 42.93
C SER A 665 6.36 17.11 43.94
N THR A 666 7.29 16.39 44.55
CA THR A 666 6.99 15.28 45.49
C THR A 666 6.44 15.84 46.82
N PRO A 667 5.27 15.39 47.30
CA PRO A 667 4.67 15.93 48.52
C PRO A 667 5.52 15.61 49.77
N PRO A 668 5.74 16.57 50.69
CA PRO A 668 6.68 16.48 51.81
C PRO A 668 6.28 15.50 52.95
N GLY A 669 5.45 14.50 52.68
CA GLY A 669 4.99 13.51 53.67
C GLY A 669 4.93 12.06 53.15
N SER A 670 5.31 11.80 51.88
CA SER A 670 5.43 10.44 51.34
C SER A 670 6.75 9.75 51.72
N ALA A 671 7.72 10.50 52.26
CA ALA A 671 9.00 10.01 52.78
C ALA A 671 8.87 9.40 54.20
N GLY A 672 7.77 8.72 54.50
CA GLY A 672 7.56 8.02 55.76
C GLY A 672 8.17 6.61 55.69
N ASP A 673 9.28 6.41 56.41
CA ASP A 673 9.90 5.12 56.76
C ASP A 673 10.52 4.23 55.66
N ALA A 674 10.67 4.72 54.43
CA ALA A 674 11.45 4.02 53.39
C ALA A 674 12.47 4.95 52.71
N ASP A 675 13.61 5.20 53.37
CA ASP A 675 14.76 5.98 52.84
C ASP A 675 15.34 5.42 51.51
N ASP A 676 14.88 4.24 51.04
CA ASP A 676 15.42 3.53 49.86
C ASP A 676 14.54 3.57 48.59
N GLN A 677 13.28 4.03 48.65
CA GLN A 677 12.37 3.95 47.49
C GLN A 677 12.56 5.04 46.42
N PRO A 678 12.71 6.34 46.77
CA PRO A 678 12.90 7.40 45.79
C PRO A 678 14.21 7.25 45.00
N SER A 679 15.26 6.73 45.66
CA SER A 679 16.57 6.47 45.05
C SER A 679 16.50 5.34 44.03
N HIS A 680 15.69 4.31 44.27
CA HIS A 680 15.50 3.19 43.35
C HIS A 680 14.77 3.59 42.06
N ALA A 681 13.65 4.33 42.15
CA ALA A 681 12.92 4.80 40.97
C ALA A 681 13.78 5.76 40.11
N ARG A 682 14.53 6.65 40.76
CA ARG A 682 15.50 7.54 40.10
C ARG A 682 16.58 6.75 39.37
N HIS A 683 17.13 5.71 40.00
CA HIS A 683 18.12 4.84 39.38
C HIS A 683 17.55 4.14 38.13
N GLN A 684 16.36 3.54 38.25
CA GLN A 684 15.68 2.89 37.12
C GLN A 684 15.38 3.86 35.98
N TYR A 685 14.98 5.10 36.30
CA TYR A 685 14.76 6.15 35.29
C TYR A 685 16.05 6.47 34.56
N SER A 686 17.13 6.76 35.30
CA SER A 686 18.43 7.10 34.73
C SER A 686 18.99 5.96 33.88
N GLU A 687 18.87 4.72 34.35
CA GLU A 687 19.26 3.52 33.60
C GLU A 687 18.46 3.39 32.29
N ALA A 688 17.13 3.57 32.34
CA ALA A 688 16.30 3.53 31.14
C ALA A 688 16.65 4.63 30.13
N VAL A 689 16.94 5.86 30.58
CA VAL A 689 17.39 6.96 29.71
C VAL A 689 18.73 6.63 29.05
N ASN A 690 19.69 6.10 29.82
CA ASN A 690 20.99 5.68 29.28
C ASN A 690 20.84 4.57 28.24
N LEU A 691 20.01 3.56 28.51
CA LEU A 691 19.74 2.46 27.58
C LEU A 691 19.00 2.92 26.32
N LEU A 692 18.09 3.90 26.44
CA LEU A 692 17.40 4.52 25.30
C LEU A 692 18.40 5.27 24.40
N CYS A 693 19.27 6.07 25.01
CA CYS A 693 20.18 6.98 24.30
C CYS A 693 21.45 6.30 23.76
N ARG A 694 21.74 5.05 24.15
CA ARG A 694 22.96 4.33 23.72
C ARG A 694 23.15 4.26 22.20
N HIS A 695 22.06 4.14 21.45
CA HIS A 695 22.09 3.96 19.99
C HIS A 695 22.22 5.27 19.19
N GLY A 696 21.99 6.44 19.79
CA GLY A 696 22.16 7.74 19.12
C GLY A 696 23.59 8.28 19.14
N THR A 697 24.50 7.60 19.84
CA THR A 697 25.89 8.07 20.03
C THR A 697 26.81 7.78 18.83
N ALA A 698 26.36 7.02 17.83
CA ALA A 698 27.14 6.76 16.63
C ALA A 698 27.35 8.02 15.76
N GLU A 699 26.46 9.01 15.84
CA GLU A 699 26.59 10.26 15.07
C GLU A 699 27.47 11.33 15.75
N THR A 700 27.76 11.23 17.05
CA THR A 700 28.58 12.26 17.72
C THR A 700 30.09 12.08 17.52
N VAL A 701 30.55 10.94 17.00
CA VAL A 701 31.98 10.70 16.73
C VAL A 701 32.35 10.95 15.26
N ALA A 702 31.39 10.90 14.32
CA ALA A 702 31.68 11.05 12.89
C ALA A 702 31.53 12.49 12.34
N VAL A 703 30.87 13.40 13.08
CA VAL A 703 30.63 14.80 12.65
C VAL A 703 31.70 15.78 13.18
N GLN A 704 32.74 15.28 13.86
CA GLN A 704 33.89 16.09 14.31
C GLN A 704 35.22 15.79 13.55
N ALA A 705 35.17 15.17 12.38
CA ALA A 705 36.33 14.97 11.51
C ALA A 705 36.19 15.71 10.17
#